data_AF-A0A8H7VBZ9-F1
#
_entry.id   AF-A0A8H7VBZ9-F1
#
_cell.length_a   1.000
_cell.length_b   1.000
_cell.length_c   1.000
_cell.angle_alpha   90.00
_cell.angle_beta   90.00
_cell.angle_gamma   90.00
#
_symmetry.space_group_name_H-M   'P 1'
#
loop_
_entity.id
_entity.type
_entity.pdbx_description
1 polymer ?
#
loop_
_entity_poly.entity_id
_entity_poly.type
_entity_poly.pdbx_seq_one_letter_code
_entity_poly.pdbx_strand_id
1 'polypeptide(L)'
;MSSKLRQRRAESDGMTEKHSQVDYDDSKKYGKDSVPSQRNPNGHRLALGFLCVVATIVTFYKIWNPDEVVFDEVHFGKFAGYYLRRTYYFDVHPPLAKLMIAGAGYLLGFDGQYDFANIGDNYLDHNVPYIGLRALPATLNVLCVALIYLIMKESGYTLAICVLSTAMYVFDNAMVTQNRLILLDSMLLIYMLATMYTYIRFRKLRHESFSVAWWFWLLATGVCMALTVSVKMVGLFLVALIGLSVIYDLWGLLDINRGLSMDQFMKHFYARAFSFIVVPIGIYLFWFYVHFAILNESGPGDSFMTSRFQDTLKNSPLKMSALEIHYGDEITLKHKDTNAYLHSHDLHYPLRYEDGRVSSKGQQVTGVMEPDDNCYWRIKPNKESSDGLVKNGDLIQLEHVITGTNLLTHDVASPWMPTNEEVTTVPLDTRHEETLFQIIFEDDDQNVFETHMTSFRLVHQDTKVAIWTHNKKLPEWGLEQLEVNGNKNAIDKTNYWSAQEIRGKNATEINANRSVKEVRSMPFISKFLELQGRMISHNAGLTKPHPYQSTPITWPFMIRGVSYWSKESTRSQIYLTGNLFGWYLSVGGIAVFAGIMLADVLARRRGIEPIEEPVRHRVLQSAGFFFIAWALHYFPFFLMGRSLFLHHYLPAATVNYLLLGAMYQFIFVDGIDSPVSFLSLKSKTTRQTSMKAEVSYKVYIAVGITIVCQIAMFVFLAPLTYGTPLTLEEVQSHQLLSGWKLQYGKLKQILLFHCLEMATRSRTLLFLQYRNSYARTQGSAPHFSAGLSETEGLIESSNNVIEMSVLPPKWVDIVDEVDEALDVVKDKITKLETMHRKHLLPGFDDRTSDEAAIDNLTSEITDEFYRIKRDIQRIRVGVNDSDQDDMLARNIQTSLATKVQDVSSSFRKQQSSYLQKMQGQENRKADILGMETVLSNEAAEFLLDEDAQVGFTESQLAVMESNDVSIDQREREVNQIAKSIHQLAEIFRDLQSLVIDQGSLLDRIDFNIEQTNVQVREAVVQLDKGSHYQNKTRKRKIMLLLILIIMLLIVILIVKPKKSR
;
A
#
# COMPACT_ATOMS: atom_id res chain seq x y z
N MET A 1 -75.09 -37.06 4.15
CA MET A 1 -73.72 -36.49 4.08
C MET A 1 -73.39 -35.57 5.28
N SER A 2 -74.03 -35.74 6.45
CA SER A 2 -73.78 -34.92 7.65
C SER A 2 -73.30 -35.74 8.89
N SER A 3 -73.38 -37.08 8.87
CA SER A 3 -72.88 -37.91 9.99
C SER A 3 -71.38 -38.24 9.92
N LYS A 4 -70.78 -38.30 8.71
CA LYS A 4 -69.35 -38.63 8.56
C LYS A 4 -68.38 -37.48 8.86
N LEU A 5 -68.86 -36.23 8.90
CA LEU A 5 -68.05 -35.09 9.36
C LEU A 5 -67.99 -34.99 10.88
N ARG A 6 -69.02 -35.47 11.60
CA ARG A 6 -69.04 -35.47 13.07
C ARG A 6 -68.18 -36.59 13.67
N GLN A 7 -68.07 -37.73 12.98
CA GLN A 7 -67.24 -38.85 13.42
C GLN A 7 -65.73 -38.58 13.24
N ARG A 8 -65.33 -37.81 12.20
CA ARG A 8 -63.93 -37.35 12.05
C ARG A 8 -63.51 -36.27 13.04
N ARG A 9 -64.44 -35.51 13.61
CA ARG A 9 -64.13 -34.53 14.67
C ARG A 9 -64.02 -35.19 16.06
N ALA A 10 -64.78 -36.26 16.31
CA ALA A 10 -64.64 -37.06 17.52
C ALA A 10 -63.35 -37.92 17.51
N GLU A 11 -62.91 -38.42 16.35
CA GLU A 11 -61.60 -39.09 16.22
C GLU A 11 -60.42 -38.10 16.18
N SER A 12 -60.62 -36.82 15.81
CA SER A 12 -59.57 -35.81 15.99
C SER A 12 -59.44 -35.40 17.44
N ASP A 13 -60.54 -35.13 18.15
CA ASP A 13 -60.49 -34.67 19.54
C ASP A 13 -60.14 -35.80 20.54
N GLY A 14 -60.32 -37.07 20.16
CA GLY A 14 -59.89 -38.23 20.97
C GLY A 14 -58.46 -38.72 20.72
N MET A 15 -57.76 -38.14 19.73
CA MET A 15 -56.40 -38.57 19.35
C MET A 15 -55.37 -37.42 19.35
N THR A 16 -55.79 -36.20 19.67
CA THR A 16 -54.92 -35.03 19.94
C THR A 16 -54.68 -34.79 21.43
N GLU A 17 -54.59 -35.85 22.24
CA GLU A 17 -54.08 -35.76 23.63
C GLU A 17 -53.00 -36.80 23.96
N LYS A 18 -52.45 -37.49 22.94
CA LYS A 18 -51.33 -38.45 23.13
C LYS A 18 -50.14 -38.29 22.18
N HIS A 19 -50.05 -37.18 21.45
CA HIS A 19 -48.90 -36.87 20.59
C HIS A 19 -48.17 -35.56 20.88
N SER A 20 -48.41 -34.95 22.05
CA SER A 20 -47.68 -33.77 22.54
C SER A 20 -47.04 -33.97 23.91
N GLN A 21 -46.59 -35.21 24.19
CA GLN A 21 -45.70 -35.55 25.29
C GLN A 21 -44.70 -36.61 24.82
N VAL A 22 -43.85 -36.23 23.87
CA VAL A 22 -42.50 -36.77 23.85
C VAL A 22 -41.61 -35.58 24.16
N ASP A 23 -41.55 -35.27 25.45
CA ASP A 23 -40.35 -34.68 26.01
C ASP A 23 -39.19 -35.57 25.54
N TYR A 24 -38.38 -35.08 24.60
CA TYR A 24 -37.01 -35.55 24.44
C TYR A 24 -36.19 -35.02 25.64
N ASP A 25 -36.64 -35.37 26.84
CA ASP A 25 -35.87 -35.25 28.07
C ASP A 25 -35.12 -36.58 28.23
N ASP A 26 -33.80 -36.47 28.18
CA ASP A 26 -32.74 -37.46 28.36
C ASP A 26 -32.85 -38.20 29.71
N SER A 27 -33.96 -38.91 29.94
CA SER A 27 -34.39 -39.29 31.29
C SER A 27 -34.20 -40.77 31.65
N LYS A 28 -33.44 -41.55 30.86
CA LYS A 28 -33.11 -42.95 31.22
C LYS A 28 -31.67 -43.38 30.94
N LYS A 29 -30.72 -42.76 31.64
CA LYS A 29 -29.59 -43.39 32.39
C LYS A 29 -28.55 -42.32 32.75
N TYR A 30 -27.74 -42.63 33.77
CA TYR A 30 -26.42 -42.03 34.08
C TYR A 30 -26.35 -40.92 35.16
N GLY A 31 -25.17 -40.83 35.79
CA GLY A 31 -24.95 -40.62 37.23
C GLY A 31 -24.68 -39.19 37.74
N LYS A 32 -24.40 -39.11 39.05
CA LYS A 32 -24.51 -37.94 39.95
C LYS A 32 -23.33 -36.95 39.99
N ASP A 33 -22.34 -37.04 39.11
CA ASP A 33 -21.10 -36.26 39.27
C ASP A 33 -21.11 -34.97 38.42
N SER A 34 -21.17 -33.82 39.11
CA SER A 34 -21.35 -32.48 38.56
C SER A 34 -20.03 -31.77 38.15
N VAL A 35 -19.01 -32.52 37.72
CA VAL A 35 -17.71 -31.94 37.33
C VAL A 35 -17.45 -32.23 35.84
N PRO A 36 -17.07 -31.23 35.02
CA PRO A 36 -16.66 -31.50 33.64
C PRO A 36 -15.54 -32.55 33.64
N SER A 37 -15.74 -33.68 32.96
CA SER A 37 -14.83 -34.82 33.01
C SER A 37 -13.52 -34.52 32.27
N GLN A 38 -12.58 -33.81 32.89
CA GLN A 38 -11.19 -33.78 32.41
C GLN A 38 -10.52 -35.09 32.84
N ARG A 39 -10.61 -36.10 31.98
CA ARG A 39 -10.18 -37.48 32.25
C ARG A 39 -8.69 -37.61 32.63
N ASN A 40 -7.85 -36.63 32.31
CA ASN A 40 -6.43 -36.60 32.71
C ASN A 40 -5.85 -35.16 32.77
N PRO A 41 -6.00 -34.43 33.89
CA PRO A 41 -5.53 -33.04 34.01
C PRO A 41 -3.99 -32.95 33.94
N ASN A 42 -3.28 -33.97 34.42
CA ASN A 42 -1.82 -34.02 34.41
C ASN A 42 -1.29 -34.23 33.00
N GLY A 43 -1.89 -35.14 32.23
CA GLY A 43 -1.55 -35.36 30.82
C GLY A 43 -1.72 -34.09 29.98
N HIS A 44 -2.79 -33.33 30.21
CA HIS A 44 -2.99 -32.06 29.51
C HIS A 44 -1.93 -31.00 29.84
N ARG A 45 -1.49 -30.92 31.11
CA ARG A 45 -0.44 -29.98 31.55
C ARG A 45 0.92 -30.36 30.98
N LEU A 46 1.27 -31.65 31.00
CA LEU A 46 2.51 -32.16 30.42
C LEU A 46 2.57 -31.93 28.91
N ALA A 47 1.48 -32.24 28.19
CA ALA A 47 1.43 -32.02 26.74
C ALA A 47 1.53 -30.54 26.37
N LEU A 48 0.85 -29.65 27.11
CA LEU A 48 0.98 -28.20 26.92
C LEU A 48 2.42 -27.73 27.15
N GLY A 49 3.03 -28.13 28.27
CA GLY A 49 4.42 -27.77 28.58
C GLY A 49 5.39 -28.25 27.51
N PHE A 50 5.25 -29.49 27.07
CA PHE A 50 6.06 -30.06 25.99
C PHE A 50 5.92 -29.28 24.68
N LEU A 51 4.69 -28.97 24.26
CA LEU A 51 4.43 -28.22 23.03
C LEU A 51 4.98 -26.79 23.10
N CYS A 52 4.92 -26.12 24.26
CA CYS A 52 5.52 -24.81 24.44
C CYS A 52 7.05 -24.85 24.33
N VAL A 53 7.70 -25.89 24.87
CA VAL A 53 9.14 -26.10 24.73
C VAL A 53 9.51 -26.31 23.25
N VAL A 54 8.78 -27.16 22.54
CA VAL A 54 8.98 -27.38 21.09
C VAL A 54 8.78 -26.09 20.31
N ALA A 55 7.71 -25.33 20.58
CA ALA A 55 7.46 -24.05 19.94
C ALA A 55 8.56 -23.01 20.20
N THR A 56 9.12 -23.00 21.41
CA THR A 56 10.24 -22.12 21.77
C THR A 56 11.47 -22.50 20.93
N ILE A 57 11.81 -23.78 20.85
CA ILE A 57 12.94 -24.26 20.04
C ILE A 57 12.73 -23.89 18.57
N VAL A 58 11.56 -24.19 17.99
CA VAL A 58 11.27 -23.92 16.58
C VAL A 58 11.28 -22.42 16.26
N THR A 59 10.73 -21.58 17.13
CA THR A 59 10.61 -20.13 16.84
C THR A 59 11.93 -19.39 17.07
N PHE A 60 12.66 -19.70 18.14
CA PHE A 60 13.93 -19.04 18.48
C PHE A 60 15.13 -19.58 17.72
N TYR A 61 14.98 -20.69 16.99
CA TYR A 61 16.05 -21.24 16.18
C TYR A 61 16.58 -20.19 15.20
N LYS A 62 17.89 -19.92 15.30
CA LYS A 62 18.63 -18.95 14.48
C LYS A 62 18.02 -17.55 14.45
N ILE A 63 17.43 -17.03 15.54
CA ILE A 63 16.78 -15.69 15.57
C ILE A 63 17.70 -14.52 15.15
N TRP A 64 19.02 -14.68 15.31
CA TRP A 64 20.04 -13.71 14.90
C TRP A 64 20.30 -13.64 13.38
N ASN A 65 19.91 -14.66 12.60
CA ASN A 65 20.20 -14.73 11.16
C ASN A 65 18.94 -14.53 10.30
N PRO A 66 18.85 -13.56 9.38
CA PRO A 66 19.91 -12.65 8.93
C PRO A 66 20.10 -11.47 9.89
N ASP A 67 21.32 -10.96 9.94
CA ASP A 67 21.72 -9.71 10.62
C ASP A 67 21.38 -8.44 9.81
N GLU A 68 20.51 -8.61 8.81
CA GLU A 68 20.05 -7.58 7.88
C GLU A 68 18.55 -7.35 8.01
N VAL A 69 18.11 -6.16 7.59
CA VAL A 69 16.70 -5.77 7.55
C VAL A 69 15.92 -6.60 6.53
N VAL A 70 14.79 -7.16 6.96
CA VAL A 70 13.90 -8.00 6.14
C VAL A 70 12.66 -7.21 5.67
N PHE A 71 11.94 -7.73 4.66
CA PHE A 71 10.66 -7.21 4.19
C PHE A 71 9.70 -6.85 5.33
N ASP A 72 9.05 -5.69 5.20
CA ASP A 72 8.19 -5.02 6.20
C ASP A 72 8.86 -4.65 7.55
N GLU A 73 10.03 -5.21 7.92
CA GLU A 73 10.82 -4.72 9.08
C GLU A 73 11.30 -3.27 8.84
N VAL A 74 11.53 -2.89 7.58
CA VAL A 74 11.82 -1.50 7.18
C VAL A 74 10.76 -0.52 7.69
N HIS A 75 9.48 -0.88 7.62
CA HIS A 75 8.39 0.01 8.02
C HIS A 75 8.20 0.01 9.53
N PHE A 76 8.07 -1.17 10.15
CA PHE A 76 7.75 -1.25 11.57
C PHE A 76 8.94 -0.90 12.48
N GLY A 77 10.17 -1.19 12.05
CA GLY A 77 11.38 -0.71 12.71
C GLY A 77 11.47 0.82 12.70
N LYS A 78 11.22 1.44 11.54
CA LYS A 78 11.20 2.89 11.37
C LYS A 78 10.13 3.56 12.24
N PHE A 79 8.92 2.99 12.30
CA PHE A 79 7.86 3.49 13.18
C PHE A 79 8.20 3.36 14.66
N ALA A 80 8.89 2.29 15.07
CA ALA A 80 9.40 2.18 16.44
C ALA A 80 10.42 3.29 16.75
N GLY A 81 11.32 3.58 15.79
CA GLY A 81 12.24 4.71 15.89
C GLY A 81 11.55 6.07 16.01
N TYR A 82 10.43 6.29 15.30
CA TYR A 82 9.65 7.53 15.42
C TYR A 82 9.00 7.70 16.78
N TYR A 83 8.51 6.64 17.42
CA TYR A 83 8.01 6.74 18.79
C TYR A 83 9.10 7.10 19.79
N LEU A 84 10.30 6.55 19.63
CA LEU A 84 11.45 6.86 20.48
C LEU A 84 11.92 8.32 20.30
N ARG A 85 11.93 8.80 19.05
CA ARG A 85 12.25 10.19 18.71
C ARG A 85 11.11 11.18 18.97
N ARG A 86 9.90 10.69 19.30
CA ARG A 86 8.66 11.47 19.47
C ARG A 86 8.19 12.25 18.23
N THR A 87 8.73 11.93 17.06
CA THR A 87 8.39 12.56 15.77
C THR A 87 7.13 11.95 15.18
N TYR A 88 6.17 12.79 14.81
CA TYR A 88 4.90 12.33 14.27
C TYR A 88 5.07 11.65 12.90
N TYR A 89 4.31 10.56 12.72
CA TYR A 89 4.27 9.80 11.48
C TYR A 89 2.83 9.34 11.21
N PHE A 90 2.52 9.13 9.93
CA PHE A 90 1.22 8.64 9.50
C PHE A 90 1.31 7.16 9.09
N ASP A 91 0.35 6.36 9.53
CA ASP A 91 0.21 4.95 9.13
C ASP A 91 -1.27 4.52 9.08
N VAL A 92 -1.58 3.53 8.25
CA VAL A 92 -2.92 2.97 8.06
C VAL A 92 -3.34 1.99 9.16
N HIS A 93 -2.40 1.54 10.00
CA HIS A 93 -2.70 0.61 11.09
C HIS A 93 -2.80 1.33 12.45
N PRO A 94 -3.70 0.86 13.34
CA PRO A 94 -3.74 1.30 14.72
C PRO A 94 -2.40 1.15 15.48
N PRO A 95 -2.18 1.92 16.56
CA PRO A 95 -0.85 2.15 17.11
C PRO A 95 -0.32 1.05 18.05
N LEU A 96 -1.16 0.17 18.61
CA LEU A 96 -0.76 -0.71 19.73
C LEU A 96 0.44 -1.60 19.40
N ALA A 97 0.45 -2.27 18.25
CA ALA A 97 1.56 -3.16 17.89
C ALA A 97 2.88 -2.40 17.76
N LYS A 98 2.84 -1.21 17.15
CA LYS A 98 4.01 -0.35 16.95
C LYS A 98 4.51 0.23 18.29
N LEU A 99 3.60 0.59 19.19
CA LEU A 99 3.91 0.98 20.56
C LEU A 99 4.57 -0.15 21.36
N MET A 100 4.14 -1.40 21.17
CA MET A 100 4.77 -2.56 21.81
C MET A 100 6.21 -2.78 21.32
N ILE A 101 6.45 -2.64 20.00
CA ILE A 101 7.80 -2.74 19.43
C ILE A 101 8.67 -1.59 19.93
N ALA A 102 8.15 -0.36 19.94
CA ALA A 102 8.85 0.80 20.49
C ALA A 102 9.15 0.64 21.99
N GLY A 103 8.20 0.11 22.77
CA GLY A 103 8.39 -0.19 24.19
C GLY A 103 9.47 -1.25 24.43
N ALA A 104 9.51 -2.30 23.61
CA ALA A 104 10.60 -3.27 23.65
C ALA A 104 11.95 -2.64 23.27
N GLY A 105 11.98 -1.79 22.23
CA GLY A 105 13.16 -1.01 21.85
C GLY A 105 13.67 -0.14 23.00
N TYR A 106 12.76 0.59 23.67
CA TYR A 106 13.09 1.43 24.82
C TYR A 106 13.71 0.62 25.97
N LEU A 107 13.12 -0.53 26.32
CA LEU A 107 13.65 -1.42 27.37
C LEU A 107 15.01 -2.01 27.04
N LEU A 108 15.33 -2.16 25.75
CA LEU A 108 16.61 -2.67 25.25
C LEU A 108 17.66 -1.58 25.02
N GLY A 109 17.32 -0.30 25.26
CA GLY A 109 18.22 0.83 25.06
C GLY A 109 18.41 1.23 23.60
N PHE A 110 17.44 0.96 22.72
CA PHE A 110 17.44 1.50 21.36
C PHE A 110 17.11 3.00 21.37
N ASP A 111 17.90 3.81 20.68
CA ASP A 111 17.79 5.27 20.61
C ASP A 111 16.84 5.77 19.50
N GLY A 112 16.53 4.93 18.53
CA GLY A 112 15.64 5.25 17.41
C GLY A 112 16.27 6.08 16.30
N GLN A 113 17.60 6.26 16.28
CA GLN A 113 18.29 7.05 15.25
C GLN A 113 18.48 6.32 13.93
N TYR A 114 18.60 4.99 13.97
CA TYR A 114 18.75 4.16 12.78
C TYR A 114 17.49 4.23 11.90
N ASP A 115 17.63 4.82 10.70
CA ASP A 115 16.55 4.88 9.73
C ASP A 115 16.57 3.59 8.90
N PHE A 116 15.60 2.70 9.16
CA PHE A 116 15.45 1.41 8.48
C PHE A 116 15.05 1.65 7.01
N ALA A 117 16.01 2.04 6.17
CA ALA A 117 15.76 2.61 4.86
C ALA A 117 15.48 1.54 3.80
N ASN A 118 16.33 0.50 3.73
CA ASN A 118 16.26 -0.51 2.69
C ASN A 118 16.33 -1.94 3.25
N ILE A 119 15.83 -2.88 2.45
CA ILE A 119 15.97 -4.32 2.73
C ILE A 119 17.43 -4.70 2.46
N GLY A 120 18.05 -5.42 3.39
CA GLY A 120 19.47 -5.80 3.30
C GLY A 120 20.43 -4.90 4.07
N ASP A 121 19.95 -3.80 4.67
CA ASP A 121 20.80 -2.95 5.51
C ASP A 121 21.24 -3.72 6.77
N ASN A 122 22.52 -3.63 7.14
CA ASN A 122 23.06 -4.34 8.30
C ASN A 122 22.69 -3.65 9.61
N TYR A 123 22.24 -4.44 10.59
CA TYR A 123 21.94 -3.93 11.93
C TYR A 123 23.18 -3.59 12.76
N LEU A 124 24.32 -4.22 12.44
CA LEU A 124 25.55 -4.12 13.22
C LEU A 124 26.20 -2.74 13.13
N ASP A 125 26.04 -2.03 12.00
CA ASP A 125 26.70 -0.75 11.73
C ASP A 125 26.30 0.34 12.74
N HIS A 126 25.09 0.24 13.31
CA HIS A 126 24.52 1.21 14.26
C HIS A 126 24.15 0.57 15.61
N ASN A 127 24.67 -0.62 15.91
CA ASN A 127 24.46 -1.34 17.17
C ASN A 127 22.98 -1.49 17.60
N VAL A 128 22.09 -1.77 16.62
CA VAL A 128 20.65 -1.91 16.89
C VAL A 128 20.38 -3.23 17.61
N PRO A 129 19.61 -3.26 18.72
CA PRO A 129 19.28 -4.50 19.45
C PRO A 129 18.18 -5.33 18.74
N TYR A 130 18.40 -5.67 17.45
CA TYR A 130 17.42 -6.34 16.59
C TYR A 130 17.03 -7.74 17.07
N ILE A 131 17.96 -8.46 17.74
CA ILE A 131 17.68 -9.77 18.33
C ILE A 131 16.59 -9.66 19.40
N GLY A 132 16.68 -8.64 20.26
CA GLY A 132 15.68 -8.40 21.29
C GLY A 132 14.36 -7.91 20.70
N LEU A 133 14.41 -7.08 19.65
CA LEU A 133 13.20 -6.66 18.91
C LEU A 133 12.48 -7.85 18.25
N ARG A 134 13.21 -8.82 17.67
CA ARG A 134 12.65 -10.06 17.11
C ARG A 134 12.18 -11.04 18.18
N ALA A 135 12.79 -11.02 19.36
CA ALA A 135 12.38 -11.87 20.48
C ALA A 135 10.95 -11.56 20.97
N LEU A 136 10.48 -10.32 20.85
CA LEU A 136 9.11 -9.95 21.23
C LEU A 136 8.06 -10.73 20.39
N PRO A 137 7.99 -10.60 19.05
CA PRO A 137 7.14 -11.45 18.20
C PRO A 137 7.30 -12.94 18.47
N ALA A 138 8.54 -13.41 18.65
CA ALA A 138 8.83 -14.82 18.87
C ALA A 138 8.26 -15.36 20.20
N THR A 139 8.35 -14.59 21.29
CA THR A 139 7.74 -14.95 22.58
C THR A 139 6.21 -14.96 22.49
N LEU A 140 5.61 -13.99 21.79
CA LEU A 140 4.17 -13.95 21.57
C LEU A 140 3.69 -15.15 20.76
N ASN A 141 4.47 -15.65 19.81
CA ASN A 141 4.18 -16.89 19.09
C ASN A 141 4.05 -18.11 20.01
N VAL A 142 4.97 -18.25 20.99
CA VAL A 142 4.91 -19.36 21.97
C VAL A 142 3.63 -19.27 22.80
N LEU A 143 3.19 -18.05 23.14
CA LEU A 143 1.90 -17.84 23.80
C LEU A 143 0.71 -18.17 22.88
N CYS A 144 0.79 -17.89 21.57
CA CYS A 144 -0.23 -18.29 20.59
C CYS A 144 -0.42 -19.81 20.59
N VAL A 145 0.68 -20.57 20.59
CA VAL A 145 0.66 -22.04 20.67
C VAL A 145 -0.07 -22.52 21.92
N ALA A 146 0.23 -21.91 23.07
CA ALA A 146 -0.46 -22.23 24.31
C ALA A 146 -1.97 -21.94 24.23
N LEU A 147 -2.35 -20.80 23.65
CA LEU A 147 -3.76 -20.43 23.48
C LEU A 147 -4.50 -21.36 22.54
N ILE A 148 -3.91 -21.78 21.41
CA ILE A 148 -4.52 -22.76 20.48
C ILE A 148 -4.83 -24.07 21.21
N TYR A 149 -3.88 -24.57 21.98
CA TYR A 149 -4.07 -25.79 22.77
C TYR A 149 -5.18 -25.60 23.81
N LEU A 150 -5.18 -24.47 24.52
CA LEU A 150 -6.20 -24.14 25.51
C LEU A 150 -7.59 -23.96 24.88
N ILE A 151 -7.70 -23.36 23.70
CA ILE A 151 -8.96 -23.22 22.95
C ILE A 151 -9.55 -24.60 22.65
N MET A 152 -8.73 -25.52 22.14
CA MET A 152 -9.19 -26.89 21.84
C MET A 152 -9.55 -27.66 23.11
N LYS A 153 -8.74 -27.56 24.16
CA LYS A 153 -9.02 -28.18 25.46
C LYS A 153 -10.32 -27.65 26.05
N GLU A 154 -10.50 -26.33 26.06
CA GLU A 154 -11.70 -25.72 26.61
C GLU A 154 -12.93 -26.01 25.74
N SER A 155 -12.79 -26.15 24.43
CA SER A 155 -13.89 -26.61 23.56
C SER A 155 -14.29 -28.08 23.78
N GLY A 156 -13.58 -28.81 24.66
CA GLY A 156 -13.92 -30.17 25.08
C GLY A 156 -13.34 -31.26 24.19
N TYR A 157 -12.33 -30.96 23.37
CA TYR A 157 -11.67 -31.93 22.51
C TYR A 157 -10.71 -32.84 23.27
N THR A 158 -10.50 -34.05 22.76
CA THR A 158 -9.61 -35.05 23.37
C THR A 158 -8.14 -34.60 23.33
N LEU A 159 -7.31 -35.19 24.20
CA LEU A 159 -5.86 -34.87 24.29
C LEU A 159 -5.15 -35.00 22.93
N ALA A 160 -5.40 -36.09 22.20
CA ALA A 160 -4.76 -36.35 20.91
C ALA A 160 -5.09 -35.27 19.87
N ILE A 161 -6.34 -34.80 19.83
CA ILE A 161 -6.80 -33.76 18.91
C ILE A 161 -6.27 -32.38 19.30
N CYS A 162 -6.17 -32.10 20.60
CA CYS A 162 -5.52 -30.89 21.10
C CYS A 162 -4.05 -30.84 20.64
N VAL A 163 -3.31 -31.95 20.81
CA VAL A 163 -1.92 -32.06 20.35
C VAL A 163 -1.80 -31.93 18.83
N LEU A 164 -2.68 -32.60 18.07
CA LEU A 164 -2.69 -32.51 16.61
C LEU A 164 -2.83 -31.06 16.12
N SER A 165 -3.86 -30.36 16.58
CA SER A 165 -4.19 -29.00 16.11
C SER A 165 -3.06 -28.02 16.42
N THR A 166 -2.47 -28.14 17.62
CA THR A 166 -1.32 -27.32 18.02
C THR A 166 -0.07 -27.68 17.24
N ALA A 167 0.19 -28.97 16.97
CA ALA A 167 1.33 -29.41 16.17
C ALA A 167 1.24 -28.92 14.71
N MET A 168 0.05 -28.91 14.11
CA MET A 168 -0.15 -28.35 12.77
C MET A 168 0.27 -26.88 12.70
N TYR A 169 -0.05 -26.09 13.73
CA TYR A 169 0.34 -24.68 13.81
C TYR A 169 1.84 -24.48 14.07
N VAL A 170 2.42 -25.23 15.03
CA VAL A 170 3.85 -25.11 15.40
C VAL A 170 4.75 -25.42 14.21
N PHE A 171 4.41 -26.43 13.42
CA PHE A 171 5.17 -26.86 12.25
C PHE A 171 4.64 -26.24 10.94
N ASP A 172 4.13 -25.00 11.00
CA ASP A 172 3.79 -24.21 9.81
C ASP A 172 4.88 -23.17 9.52
N ASN A 173 5.55 -23.33 8.38
CA ASN A 173 6.60 -22.45 7.90
C ASN A 173 6.16 -20.98 7.76
N ALA A 174 4.90 -20.71 7.38
CA ALA A 174 4.43 -19.33 7.23
C ALA A 174 4.25 -18.65 8.58
N MET A 175 3.73 -19.38 9.57
CA MET A 175 3.55 -18.87 10.94
C MET A 175 4.91 -18.59 11.59
N VAL A 176 5.86 -19.52 11.45
CA VAL A 176 7.22 -19.36 12.00
C VAL A 176 7.95 -18.19 11.33
N THR A 177 7.88 -18.07 10.00
CA THR A 177 8.54 -16.97 9.27
C THR A 177 7.98 -15.61 9.70
N GLN A 178 6.65 -15.48 9.77
CA GLN A 178 6.01 -14.20 10.12
C GLN A 178 6.22 -13.82 11.59
N ASN A 179 6.16 -14.79 12.50
CA ASN A 179 6.19 -14.51 13.93
C ASN A 179 7.60 -14.43 14.52
N ARG A 180 8.64 -14.61 13.71
CA ARG A 180 10.05 -14.48 14.10
C ARG A 180 10.63 -13.10 13.80
N LEU A 181 10.08 -12.41 12.80
CA LEU A 181 10.55 -11.10 12.32
C LEU A 181 9.83 -9.96 13.04
N ILE A 182 10.34 -8.72 12.92
CA ILE A 182 9.76 -7.50 13.51
C ILE A 182 8.49 -7.09 12.74
N LEU A 183 7.43 -7.89 12.88
CA LEU A 183 6.17 -7.77 12.15
C LEU A 183 4.98 -7.75 13.09
N LEU A 184 3.93 -7.01 12.70
CA LEU A 184 2.73 -6.79 13.51
C LEU A 184 1.77 -8.00 13.57
N ASP A 185 1.89 -8.95 12.65
CA ASP A 185 0.91 -10.04 12.54
C ASP A 185 1.01 -11.03 13.72
N SER A 186 2.18 -11.16 14.36
CA SER A 186 2.35 -11.94 15.60
C SER A 186 1.48 -11.37 16.74
N MET A 187 1.50 -10.04 16.93
CA MET A 187 0.66 -9.34 17.90
C MET A 187 -0.82 -9.46 17.55
N LEU A 188 -1.16 -9.45 16.26
CA LEU A 188 -2.55 -9.65 15.83
C LEU A 188 -3.05 -11.05 16.18
N LEU A 189 -2.25 -12.09 15.90
CA LEU A 189 -2.63 -13.48 16.16
C LEU A 189 -2.82 -13.76 17.65
N ILE A 190 -1.94 -13.25 18.52
CA ILE A 190 -2.07 -13.49 19.97
C ILE A 190 -3.35 -12.89 20.53
N TYR A 191 -3.67 -11.63 20.21
CA TYR A 191 -4.89 -11.00 20.72
C TYR A 191 -6.16 -11.61 20.11
N MET A 192 -6.08 -12.05 18.84
CA MET A 192 -7.18 -12.78 18.20
C MET A 192 -7.48 -14.10 18.92
N LEU A 193 -6.45 -14.91 19.15
CA LEU A 193 -6.57 -16.18 19.87
C LEU A 193 -6.99 -15.96 21.32
N ALA A 194 -6.48 -14.91 21.99
CA ALA A 194 -6.86 -14.57 23.36
C ALA A 194 -8.34 -14.18 23.45
N THR A 195 -8.85 -13.43 22.49
CA THR A 195 -10.28 -13.09 22.39
C THR A 195 -11.14 -14.34 22.17
N MET A 196 -10.73 -15.25 21.27
CA MET A 196 -11.45 -16.51 21.06
C MET A 196 -11.43 -17.38 22.34
N TYR A 197 -10.28 -17.48 23.01
CA TYR A 197 -10.12 -18.24 24.24
C TYR A 197 -11.01 -17.70 25.38
N THR A 198 -10.92 -16.39 25.64
CA THR A 198 -11.72 -15.72 26.68
C THR A 198 -13.22 -15.83 26.39
N TYR A 199 -13.64 -15.73 25.13
CA TYR A 199 -15.02 -15.94 24.71
C TYR A 199 -15.51 -17.37 24.97
N ILE A 200 -14.69 -18.39 24.66
CA ILE A 200 -15.05 -19.80 24.92
C ILE A 200 -15.15 -20.06 26.43
N ARG A 201 -14.25 -19.48 27.24
CA ARG A 201 -14.30 -19.54 28.71
C ARG A 201 -15.55 -18.87 29.26
N PHE A 202 -15.92 -17.72 28.72
CA PHE A 202 -17.19 -17.05 29.01
C PHE A 202 -18.39 -17.95 28.69
N ARG A 203 -18.40 -18.57 27.49
CA ARG A 203 -19.49 -19.46 27.06
C ARG A 203 -19.62 -20.72 27.92
N LYS A 204 -18.53 -21.22 28.50
CA LYS A 204 -18.57 -22.33 29.48
C LYS A 204 -19.37 -22.00 30.73
N LEU A 205 -19.38 -20.74 31.16
CA LEU A 205 -20.07 -20.27 32.36
C LEU A 205 -21.52 -19.85 32.08
N ARG A 206 -22.09 -20.22 30.92
CA ARG A 206 -23.47 -19.87 30.52
C ARG A 206 -24.57 -20.32 31.48
N HIS A 207 -24.30 -21.30 32.34
CA HIS A 207 -25.25 -21.79 33.36
C HIS A 207 -25.01 -21.16 34.74
N GLU A 208 -23.92 -20.40 34.91
CA GLU A 208 -23.57 -19.62 36.10
C GLU A 208 -23.56 -18.12 35.78
N SER A 209 -24.63 -17.69 35.10
CA SER A 209 -24.86 -16.30 34.70
C SER A 209 -24.72 -15.32 35.87
N PHE A 210 -24.11 -14.17 35.62
CA PHE A 210 -23.88 -13.08 36.59
C PHE A 210 -22.98 -13.45 37.80
N SER A 211 -22.27 -14.58 37.77
CA SER A 211 -21.21 -14.85 38.74
C SER A 211 -20.01 -13.91 38.54
N VAL A 212 -19.16 -13.77 39.56
CA VAL A 212 -17.90 -12.98 39.47
C VAL A 212 -17.00 -13.53 38.35
N ALA A 213 -16.92 -14.86 38.24
CA ALA A 213 -16.17 -15.51 37.15
C ALA A 213 -16.78 -15.20 35.78
N TRP A 214 -18.10 -15.22 35.65
CA TRP A 214 -18.79 -14.89 34.39
C TRP A 214 -18.50 -13.44 33.95
N TRP A 215 -18.59 -12.48 34.88
CA TRP A 215 -18.23 -11.08 34.60
C TRP A 215 -16.76 -10.89 34.24
N PHE A 216 -15.86 -11.59 34.95
CA PHE A 216 -14.42 -11.54 34.65
C PHE A 216 -14.13 -11.97 33.21
N TRP A 217 -14.65 -13.13 32.77
CA TRP A 217 -14.41 -13.61 31.40
C TRP A 217 -15.14 -12.78 30.34
N LEU A 218 -16.32 -12.23 30.67
CA LEU A 218 -17.04 -11.32 29.78
C LEU A 218 -16.24 -10.03 29.53
N LEU A 219 -15.76 -9.37 30.60
CA LEU A 219 -14.94 -8.17 30.49
C LEU A 219 -13.58 -8.47 29.84
N ALA A 220 -12.93 -9.58 30.20
CA ALA A 220 -11.68 -10.00 29.58
C ALA A 220 -11.82 -10.21 28.07
N THR A 221 -12.96 -10.74 27.60
CA THR A 221 -13.26 -10.86 26.17
C THR A 221 -13.37 -9.49 25.49
N GLY A 222 -14.06 -8.54 26.12
CA GLY A 222 -14.13 -7.15 25.64
C GLY A 222 -12.74 -6.49 25.54
N VAL A 223 -11.92 -6.63 26.59
CA VAL A 223 -10.54 -6.11 26.62
C VAL A 223 -9.69 -6.72 25.51
N CYS A 224 -9.64 -8.05 25.39
CA CYS A 224 -8.84 -8.71 24.35
C CYS A 224 -9.30 -8.35 22.93
N MET A 225 -10.61 -8.23 22.73
CA MET A 225 -11.19 -7.79 21.46
C MET A 225 -10.74 -6.38 21.09
N ALA A 226 -10.72 -5.46 22.07
CA ALA A 226 -10.23 -4.10 21.89
C ALA A 226 -8.75 -4.04 21.52
N LEU A 227 -7.92 -4.85 22.19
CA LEU A 227 -6.49 -4.97 21.89
C LEU A 227 -6.27 -5.50 20.46
N THR A 228 -7.11 -6.44 20.01
CA THR A 228 -7.02 -6.98 18.64
C THR A 228 -7.26 -5.89 17.59
N VAL A 229 -8.32 -5.08 17.75
CA VAL A 229 -8.63 -3.96 16.83
C VAL A 229 -7.54 -2.88 16.91
N SER A 230 -6.97 -2.65 18.09
CA SER A 230 -5.91 -1.65 18.32
C SER A 230 -4.56 -2.03 17.70
N VAL A 231 -4.40 -3.27 17.23
CA VAL A 231 -3.22 -3.73 16.47
C VAL A 231 -3.39 -3.50 14.96
N LYS A 232 -4.50 -4.00 14.38
CA LYS A 232 -4.77 -3.92 12.94
C LYS A 232 -6.29 -3.82 12.71
N MET A 233 -6.71 -3.06 11.72
CA MET A 233 -8.14 -2.93 11.36
C MET A 233 -8.80 -4.27 10.98
N VAL A 234 -8.01 -5.28 10.58
CA VAL A 234 -8.47 -6.65 10.35
C VAL A 234 -9.13 -7.26 11.61
N GLY A 235 -8.79 -6.77 12.81
CA GLY A 235 -9.44 -7.16 14.06
C GLY A 235 -10.95 -6.87 14.10
N LEU A 236 -11.48 -6.00 13.23
CA LEU A 236 -12.93 -5.80 13.09
C LEU A 236 -13.67 -7.06 12.65
N PHE A 237 -13.02 -7.98 11.92
CA PHE A 237 -13.62 -9.27 11.56
C PHE A 237 -13.86 -10.15 12.78
N LEU A 238 -13.02 -10.01 13.81
CA LEU A 238 -13.20 -10.69 15.07
C LEU A 238 -14.34 -10.08 15.89
N VAL A 239 -14.49 -8.75 15.86
CA VAL A 239 -15.65 -8.08 16.45
C VAL A 239 -16.94 -8.59 15.79
N ALA A 240 -16.96 -8.74 14.47
CA ALA A 240 -18.09 -9.32 13.75
C ALA A 240 -18.36 -10.78 14.16
N LEU A 241 -17.32 -11.61 14.32
CA LEU A 241 -17.46 -13.00 14.78
C LEU A 241 -18.11 -13.08 16.17
N ILE A 242 -17.58 -12.34 17.14
CA ILE A 242 -18.09 -12.33 18.51
C ILE A 242 -19.50 -11.72 18.52
N GLY A 243 -19.73 -10.64 17.77
CA GLY A 243 -21.04 -10.02 17.61
C GLY A 243 -22.10 -10.99 17.10
N LEU A 244 -21.83 -11.71 16.00
CA LEU A 244 -22.73 -12.74 15.46
C LEU A 244 -22.97 -13.88 16.46
N SER A 245 -21.91 -14.31 17.16
CA SER A 245 -22.02 -15.39 18.16
C SER A 245 -22.83 -14.96 19.39
N VAL A 246 -22.74 -13.69 19.79
CA VAL A 246 -23.55 -13.09 20.87
C VAL A 246 -25.00 -12.92 20.44
N ILE A 247 -25.26 -12.48 19.20
CA ILE A 247 -26.62 -12.40 18.67
C ILE A 247 -27.26 -13.80 18.67
N TYR A 248 -26.52 -14.83 18.25
CA TYR A 248 -27.00 -16.21 18.31
C TYR A 248 -27.29 -16.68 19.75
N ASP A 249 -26.44 -16.32 20.72
CA ASP A 249 -26.66 -16.64 22.14
C ASP A 249 -27.87 -15.89 22.73
N LEU A 250 -28.03 -14.61 22.40
CA LEU A 250 -29.19 -13.80 22.80
C LEU A 250 -30.49 -14.34 22.18
N TRP A 251 -30.45 -14.77 20.92
CA TRP A 251 -31.58 -15.43 20.26
C TRP A 251 -31.99 -16.71 21.00
N GLY A 252 -31.02 -17.54 21.39
CA GLY A 252 -31.29 -18.74 22.21
C GLY A 252 -31.68 -18.44 23.67
N LEU A 253 -31.45 -17.22 24.17
CA LEU A 253 -31.96 -16.77 25.47
C LEU A 253 -33.39 -16.23 25.39
N LEU A 254 -33.78 -15.72 24.22
CA LEU A 254 -35.12 -15.20 23.96
C LEU A 254 -36.16 -16.31 23.71
N ASP A 255 -35.71 -17.54 23.42
CA ASP A 255 -36.60 -18.67 23.17
C ASP A 255 -37.55 -18.93 24.36
N ILE A 256 -38.84 -19.01 24.05
CA ILE A 256 -39.94 -19.25 25.00
C ILE A 256 -39.73 -20.56 25.77
N ASN A 257 -39.14 -21.57 25.11
CA ASN A 257 -38.86 -22.87 25.72
C ASN A 257 -37.86 -22.82 26.88
N ARG A 258 -37.10 -21.71 27.01
CA ARG A 258 -36.11 -21.52 28.08
C ARG A 258 -36.71 -20.88 29.33
N GLY A 259 -37.90 -20.28 29.24
CA GLY A 259 -38.66 -19.76 30.38
C GLY A 259 -38.06 -18.55 31.12
N LEU A 260 -37.20 -17.74 30.47
CA LEU A 260 -36.60 -16.54 31.07
C LEU A 260 -37.56 -15.34 31.05
N SER A 261 -37.52 -14.49 32.09
CA SER A 261 -38.30 -13.25 32.10
C SER A 261 -37.63 -12.15 31.26
N MET A 262 -38.42 -11.19 30.76
CA MET A 262 -37.90 -10.09 29.93
C MET A 262 -36.86 -9.23 30.69
N ASP A 263 -37.04 -9.03 31.99
CA ASP A 263 -36.05 -8.31 32.82
C ASP A 263 -34.71 -9.04 32.91
N GLN A 264 -34.73 -10.37 33.01
CA GLN A 264 -33.51 -11.19 33.03
C GLN A 264 -32.82 -11.16 31.66
N PHE A 265 -33.59 -11.19 30.58
CA PHE A 265 -33.08 -11.00 29.22
C PHE A 265 -32.42 -9.62 29.06
N MET A 266 -33.08 -8.53 29.50
CA MET A 266 -32.53 -7.18 29.41
C MET A 266 -31.23 -7.02 30.21
N LYS A 267 -31.13 -7.62 31.40
CA LYS A 267 -29.86 -7.67 32.16
C LYS A 267 -28.76 -8.35 31.37
N HIS A 268 -29.07 -9.46 30.69
CA HIS A 268 -28.14 -10.17 29.82
C HIS A 268 -27.72 -9.36 28.58
N PHE A 269 -28.64 -8.58 28.02
CA PHE A 269 -28.38 -7.68 26.91
C PHE A 269 -27.45 -6.54 27.34
N TYR A 270 -27.79 -5.81 28.41
CA TYR A 270 -27.00 -4.68 28.90
C TYR A 270 -25.59 -5.10 29.34
N ALA A 271 -25.45 -6.23 30.02
CA ALA A 271 -24.13 -6.73 30.43
C ALA A 271 -23.20 -6.98 29.23
N ARG A 272 -23.74 -7.57 28.16
CA ARG A 272 -23.00 -7.84 26.92
C ARG A 272 -22.76 -6.56 26.11
N ALA A 273 -23.74 -5.67 26.01
CA ALA A 273 -23.58 -4.38 25.33
C ALA A 273 -22.49 -3.53 26.00
N PHE A 274 -22.49 -3.44 27.33
CA PHE A 274 -21.44 -2.73 28.07
C PHE A 274 -20.06 -3.33 27.81
N SER A 275 -19.92 -4.66 27.92
CA SER A 275 -18.61 -5.32 27.83
C SER A 275 -18.08 -5.45 26.40
N PHE A 276 -18.94 -5.53 25.39
CA PHE A 276 -18.53 -5.73 23.99
C PHE A 276 -18.60 -4.47 23.13
N ILE A 277 -19.18 -3.37 23.63
CA ILE A 277 -19.26 -2.10 22.89
C ILE A 277 -18.54 -0.99 23.66
N VAL A 278 -18.97 -0.71 24.89
CA VAL A 278 -18.46 0.44 25.67
C VAL A 278 -17.00 0.23 26.08
N VAL A 279 -16.69 -0.92 26.68
CA VAL A 279 -15.31 -1.23 27.11
C VAL A 279 -14.31 -1.23 25.95
N PRO A 280 -14.59 -1.88 24.79
CA PRO A 280 -13.65 -1.88 23.68
C PRO A 280 -13.42 -0.50 23.05
N ILE A 281 -14.46 0.33 22.95
CA ILE A 281 -14.32 1.71 22.46
C ILE A 281 -13.40 2.51 23.38
N GLY A 282 -13.59 2.41 24.70
CA GLY A 282 -12.74 3.10 25.67
C GLY A 282 -11.26 2.72 25.56
N ILE A 283 -10.96 1.42 25.40
CA ILE A 283 -9.58 0.93 25.26
C ILE A 283 -8.97 1.32 23.91
N TYR A 284 -9.75 1.27 22.82
CA TYR A 284 -9.29 1.70 21.51
C TYR A 284 -8.90 3.19 21.53
N LEU A 285 -9.76 4.04 22.09
CA LEU A 285 -9.47 5.47 22.27
C LEU A 285 -8.25 5.71 23.17
N PHE A 286 -8.07 4.93 24.23
CA PHE A 286 -6.91 5.03 25.11
C PHE A 286 -5.57 4.85 24.37
N TRP A 287 -5.46 3.88 23.46
CA TRP A 287 -4.21 3.67 22.71
C TRP A 287 -3.92 4.80 21.71
N PHE A 288 -4.96 5.41 21.13
CA PHE A 288 -4.78 6.62 20.32
C PHE A 288 -4.41 7.83 21.17
N TYR A 289 -4.94 7.93 22.38
CA TYR A 289 -4.53 8.96 23.33
C TYR A 289 -3.04 8.82 23.67
N VAL A 290 -2.57 7.61 23.98
CA VAL A 290 -1.14 7.33 24.21
C VAL A 290 -0.30 7.66 22.97
N HIS A 291 -0.77 7.31 21.78
CA HIS A 291 -0.07 7.63 20.52
C HIS A 291 0.13 9.15 20.34
N PHE A 292 -0.90 9.96 20.53
CA PHE A 292 -0.78 11.42 20.43
C PHE A 292 -0.03 12.06 21.61
N ALA A 293 -0.04 11.43 22.80
CA ALA A 293 0.72 11.92 23.95
C ALA A 293 2.23 11.72 23.78
N ILE A 294 2.64 10.66 23.08
CA ILE A 294 4.06 10.37 22.80
C ILE A 294 4.57 11.16 21.59
N LEU A 295 3.79 11.20 20.49
CA LEU A 295 4.18 11.87 19.25
C LEU A 295 3.80 13.35 19.28
N ASN A 296 4.71 14.17 19.81
CA ASN A 296 4.49 15.61 19.97
C ASN A 296 5.45 16.48 19.18
N GLU A 297 6.44 15.90 18.49
CA GLU A 297 7.35 16.61 17.59
C GLU A 297 6.90 16.45 16.13
N SER A 298 7.20 17.45 15.31
CA SER A 298 6.97 17.41 13.86
C SER A 298 7.76 16.28 13.18
N GLY A 299 7.16 15.64 12.19
CA GLY A 299 7.82 14.56 11.44
C GLY A 299 7.27 14.38 10.03
N PRO A 300 7.71 13.34 9.32
CA PRO A 300 7.34 13.12 7.91
C PRO A 300 5.86 12.76 7.72
N GLY A 301 5.12 12.45 8.79
CA GLY A 301 3.68 12.21 8.72
C GLY A 301 2.82 13.47 8.70
N ASP A 302 3.41 14.64 8.98
CA ASP A 302 2.67 15.89 9.18
C ASP A 302 1.95 16.34 7.92
N SER A 303 2.55 16.10 6.75
CA SER A 303 2.00 16.47 5.44
C SER A 303 0.65 15.82 5.13
N PHE A 304 0.29 14.72 5.82
CA PHE A 304 -1.00 14.05 5.65
C PHE A 304 -2.11 14.66 6.51
N MET A 305 -1.75 15.49 7.47
CA MET A 305 -2.66 16.10 8.44
C MET A 305 -2.97 17.56 8.07
N THR A 306 -4.09 18.08 8.58
CA THR A 306 -4.45 19.49 8.40
C THR A 306 -3.47 20.42 9.12
N SER A 307 -3.39 21.68 8.68
CA SER A 307 -2.60 22.72 9.34
C SER A 307 -2.93 22.83 10.83
N ARG A 308 -4.22 22.73 11.18
CA ARG A 308 -4.70 22.74 12.58
C ARG A 308 -4.12 21.59 13.41
N PHE A 309 -3.98 20.40 12.84
CA PHE A 309 -3.33 19.28 13.52
C PHE A 309 -1.83 19.53 13.68
N GLN A 310 -1.18 20.01 12.62
CA GLN A 310 0.26 20.32 12.61
C GLN A 310 0.63 21.42 13.62
N ASP A 311 -0.25 22.39 13.88
CA ASP A 311 -0.06 23.44 14.90
C ASP A 311 0.04 22.88 16.33
N THR A 312 -0.51 21.67 16.55
CA THR A 312 -0.40 20.99 17.84
C THR A 312 0.93 20.26 18.06
N LEU A 313 1.78 20.18 17.03
CA LEU A 313 3.10 19.56 17.08
C LEU A 313 4.16 20.63 17.32
N LYS A 314 5.19 20.27 18.09
CA LYS A 314 6.37 21.10 18.31
C LYS A 314 7.27 21.10 17.08
N ASN A 315 8.00 22.19 16.88
CA ASN A 315 8.95 22.35 15.77
C ASN A 315 8.34 22.16 14.37
N SER A 316 7.04 22.41 14.21
CA SER A 316 6.38 22.37 12.90
C SER A 316 6.99 23.44 11.99
N PRO A 317 7.52 23.07 10.79
CA PRO A 317 8.13 24.02 9.87
C PRO A 317 7.13 25.07 9.41
N LEU A 318 5.87 24.68 9.17
CA LEU A 318 4.81 25.61 8.80
C LEU A 318 4.47 26.60 9.92
N LYS A 319 4.54 26.16 11.19
CA LYS A 319 4.31 27.05 12.32
C LYS A 319 5.44 28.05 12.50
N MET A 320 6.68 27.61 12.26
CA MET A 320 7.81 28.52 12.26
C MET A 320 7.63 29.56 11.14
N SER A 321 7.29 29.16 9.91
CA SER A 321 7.09 30.11 8.82
C SER A 321 5.80 30.93 8.86
N ALA A 322 4.86 30.61 9.76
CA ALA A 322 3.57 31.30 9.85
C ALA A 322 3.72 32.73 10.38
N LEU A 323 3.36 33.70 9.54
CA LEU A 323 3.34 35.13 9.81
C LEU A 323 1.91 35.64 9.90
N GLU A 324 1.67 36.64 10.75
CA GLU A 324 0.38 37.32 10.85
C GLU A 324 0.24 38.34 9.71
N ILE A 325 -0.93 38.35 9.06
CA ILE A 325 -1.19 39.15 7.86
C ILE A 325 -1.94 40.43 8.25
N HIS A 326 -1.38 41.56 7.83
CA HIS A 326 -1.94 42.90 8.03
C HIS A 326 -2.57 43.43 6.74
N TYR A 327 -3.44 44.42 6.89
CA TYR A 327 -3.91 45.21 5.75
C TYR A 327 -2.73 45.92 5.08
N GLY A 328 -2.69 45.89 3.75
CA GLY A 328 -1.59 46.45 2.95
C GLY A 328 -0.48 45.45 2.59
N ASP A 329 -0.46 44.27 3.22
CA ASP A 329 0.53 43.24 2.91
C ASP A 329 0.30 42.63 1.51
N GLU A 330 1.40 42.34 0.82
CA GLU A 330 1.43 41.67 -0.49
C GLU A 330 1.62 40.17 -0.28
N ILE A 331 0.62 39.37 -0.61
CA ILE A 331 0.60 37.94 -0.32
C ILE A 331 0.35 37.07 -1.55
N THR A 332 0.84 35.83 -1.50
CA THR A 332 0.49 34.80 -2.49
C THR A 332 -0.59 33.87 -1.94
N LEU A 333 -1.57 33.51 -2.77
CA LEU A 333 -2.68 32.63 -2.39
C LEU A 333 -2.56 31.28 -3.08
N LYS A 334 -2.60 30.20 -2.30
CA LYS A 334 -2.51 28.82 -2.79
C LYS A 334 -3.76 28.02 -2.45
N HIS A 335 -4.32 27.36 -3.46
CA HIS A 335 -5.48 26.49 -3.32
C HIS A 335 -5.14 25.16 -2.66
N LYS A 336 -5.98 24.71 -1.71
CA LYS A 336 -5.70 23.55 -0.83
C LYS A 336 -5.65 22.21 -1.57
N ASP A 337 -6.55 21.98 -2.52
CA ASP A 337 -6.70 20.68 -3.18
C ASP A 337 -5.79 20.53 -4.42
N THR A 338 -5.69 21.57 -5.24
CA THR A 338 -4.93 21.54 -6.50
C THR A 338 -3.48 22.01 -6.32
N ASN A 339 -3.14 22.64 -5.19
CA ASN A 339 -1.85 23.31 -4.94
C ASN A 339 -1.52 24.45 -5.92
N ALA A 340 -2.52 24.97 -6.65
CA ALA A 340 -2.34 26.07 -7.59
C ALA A 340 -2.30 27.43 -6.87
N TYR A 341 -1.45 28.33 -7.34
CA TYR A 341 -1.35 29.72 -6.93
C TYR A 341 -2.27 30.60 -7.77
N LEU A 342 -2.93 31.57 -7.13
CA LEU A 342 -3.77 32.54 -7.81
C LEU A 342 -2.88 33.49 -8.62
N HIS A 343 -3.02 33.46 -9.94
CA HIS A 343 -2.18 34.16 -10.90
C HIS A 343 -3.02 35.08 -11.78
N SER A 344 -2.45 36.23 -12.16
CA SER A 344 -3.06 37.15 -13.13
C SER A 344 -2.01 37.76 -14.05
N HIS A 345 -2.28 37.86 -15.34
CA HIS A 345 -1.34 38.38 -16.34
C HIS A 345 -2.09 39.23 -17.37
N ASP A 346 -1.38 40.00 -18.20
CA ASP A 346 -1.99 40.99 -19.13
C ASP A 346 -2.70 40.38 -20.36
N LEU A 347 -2.93 39.05 -20.37
CA LEU A 347 -3.76 38.42 -21.39
C LEU A 347 -5.24 38.52 -21.01
N HIS A 348 -6.08 38.59 -22.02
CA HIS A 348 -7.52 38.79 -21.87
C HIS A 348 -8.29 37.58 -22.39
N TYR A 349 -9.47 37.30 -21.82
CA TYR A 349 -10.32 36.21 -22.29
C TYR A 349 -10.76 36.44 -23.75
N PRO A 350 -10.90 35.37 -24.56
CA PRO A 350 -11.36 35.48 -25.94
C PRO A 350 -12.83 35.92 -25.98
N LEU A 351 -13.23 36.71 -26.99
CA LEU A 351 -14.63 37.19 -27.12
C LEU A 351 -15.66 36.06 -27.05
N ARG A 352 -15.32 34.91 -27.63
CA ARG A 352 -16.15 33.71 -27.65
C ARG A 352 -15.31 32.50 -27.29
N TYR A 353 -15.86 31.68 -26.40
CA TYR A 353 -15.35 30.35 -26.13
C TYR A 353 -15.63 29.41 -27.30
N GLU A 354 -14.96 28.24 -27.33
CA GLU A 354 -15.15 27.22 -28.38
C GLU A 354 -16.61 26.74 -28.50
N ASP A 355 -17.35 26.80 -27.41
CA ASP A 355 -18.77 26.46 -27.29
C ASP A 355 -19.72 27.61 -27.77
N GLY A 356 -19.16 28.71 -28.28
CA GLY A 356 -19.93 29.85 -28.81
C GLY A 356 -20.48 30.81 -27.76
N ARG A 357 -20.31 30.52 -26.46
CA ARG A 357 -20.62 31.42 -25.33
C ARG A 357 -19.72 32.66 -25.36
N VAL A 358 -20.27 33.81 -24.99
CA VAL A 358 -19.59 35.11 -25.00
C VAL A 358 -18.92 35.36 -23.65
N SER A 359 -17.64 35.75 -23.68
CA SER A 359 -16.89 36.18 -22.49
C SER A 359 -16.91 37.70 -22.33
N SER A 360 -16.50 38.16 -21.14
CA SER A 360 -16.33 39.56 -20.79
C SER A 360 -15.19 40.27 -21.52
N LYS A 361 -14.24 39.51 -22.11
CA LYS A 361 -12.93 40.00 -22.58
C LYS A 361 -12.10 40.68 -21.48
N GLY A 362 -12.38 40.38 -20.22
CA GLY A 362 -11.59 40.87 -19.09
C GLY A 362 -10.21 40.20 -19.02
N GLN A 363 -9.37 40.72 -18.14
CA GLN A 363 -8.05 40.15 -17.86
C GLN A 363 -8.18 38.74 -17.26
N GLN A 364 -7.33 37.82 -17.70
CA GLN A 364 -7.37 36.43 -17.28
C GLN A 364 -6.82 36.25 -15.87
N VAL A 365 -7.61 35.58 -15.02
CA VAL A 365 -7.19 35.11 -13.70
C VAL A 365 -7.20 33.59 -13.70
N THR A 366 -6.06 33.01 -13.36
CA THR A 366 -5.73 31.60 -13.60
C THR A 366 -5.02 30.99 -12.41
N GLY A 367 -4.80 29.67 -12.43
CA GLY A 367 -4.08 28.92 -11.41
C GLY A 367 -2.76 28.37 -11.96
N VAL A 368 -1.63 28.70 -11.34
CA VAL A 368 -0.30 28.22 -11.75
C VAL A 368 0.30 27.35 -10.64
N MET A 369 1.04 26.30 -10.98
CA MET A 369 1.61 25.38 -9.97
C MET A 369 2.91 25.91 -9.36
N GLU A 370 3.67 26.70 -10.11
CA GLU A 370 4.90 27.36 -9.69
C GLU A 370 4.60 28.85 -9.47
N PRO A 371 4.87 29.41 -8.28
CA PRO A 371 4.61 30.81 -8.01
C PRO A 371 5.58 31.70 -8.79
N ASP A 372 5.07 32.80 -9.32
CA ASP A 372 5.84 33.86 -9.97
C ASP A 372 5.49 35.23 -9.36
N ASP A 373 6.09 36.31 -9.87
CA ASP A 373 5.79 37.66 -9.40
C ASP A 373 4.33 38.08 -9.69
N ASN A 374 3.65 37.42 -10.63
CA ASN A 374 2.23 37.64 -10.96
C ASN A 374 1.27 36.89 -10.02
N CYS A 375 1.79 36.21 -8.99
CA CYS A 375 0.99 35.60 -7.94
C CYS A 375 0.80 36.50 -6.70
N TYR A 376 1.38 37.70 -6.68
CA TYR A 376 1.26 38.60 -5.53
C TYR A 376 0.00 39.47 -5.60
N TRP A 377 -0.76 39.43 -4.50
CA TRP A 377 -1.99 40.19 -4.31
C TRP A 377 -1.89 41.03 -3.03
N ARG A 378 -2.18 42.33 -3.13
CA ARG A 378 -2.22 43.24 -1.99
C ARG A 378 -3.62 43.25 -1.37
N ILE A 379 -3.71 43.07 -0.06
CA ILE A 379 -4.98 43.12 0.67
C ILE A 379 -5.32 44.56 1.03
N LYS A 380 -6.41 45.09 0.50
CA LYS A 380 -6.95 46.41 0.85
C LYS A 380 -8.15 46.29 1.80
N PRO A 381 -8.25 47.16 2.82
CA PRO A 381 -9.44 47.23 3.67
C PRO A 381 -10.59 47.94 2.94
N ASN A 382 -11.83 47.60 3.30
CA ASN A 382 -13.03 48.31 2.80
C ASN A 382 -13.16 49.74 3.36
N LYS A 383 -12.56 50.04 4.53
CA LYS A 383 -12.56 51.38 5.14
C LYS A 383 -11.14 51.93 5.18
N GLU A 384 -10.96 53.20 4.82
CA GLU A 384 -9.64 53.89 4.72
C GLU A 384 -8.83 53.97 6.02
N SER A 385 -9.31 53.45 7.16
CA SER A 385 -8.76 53.67 8.50
C SER A 385 -8.60 52.41 9.35
N SER A 386 -8.30 51.26 8.74
CA SER A 386 -7.97 50.04 9.49
C SER A 386 -6.55 49.56 9.21
N ASP A 387 -5.56 50.26 9.79
CA ASP A 387 -4.24 49.67 10.05
C ASP A 387 -4.42 48.62 11.16
N GLY A 388 -4.50 47.35 10.76
CA GLY A 388 -4.76 46.25 11.69
C GLY A 388 -4.60 44.87 11.05
N LEU A 389 -4.74 43.85 11.89
CA LEU A 389 -4.75 42.44 11.49
C LEU A 389 -6.04 42.12 10.74
N VAL A 390 -5.93 41.33 9.67
CA VAL A 390 -7.09 40.79 8.95
C VAL A 390 -7.78 39.73 9.81
N LYS A 391 -9.09 39.85 10.00
CA LYS A 391 -9.90 38.95 10.84
C LYS A 391 -10.92 38.13 10.05
N ASN A 392 -11.42 37.08 10.68
CA ASN A 392 -12.48 36.26 10.12
C ASN A 392 -13.76 37.09 9.88
N GLY A 393 -14.32 37.01 8.67
CA GLY A 393 -15.53 37.72 8.27
C GLY A 393 -15.30 39.14 7.74
N ASP A 394 -14.06 39.61 7.69
CA ASP A 394 -13.73 40.93 7.15
C ASP A 394 -13.99 41.00 5.63
N LEU A 395 -14.38 42.19 5.18
CA LEU A 395 -14.58 42.54 3.76
C LEU A 395 -13.31 43.20 3.24
N ILE A 396 -12.72 42.58 2.22
CA ILE A 396 -11.45 42.99 1.63
C ILE A 396 -11.56 43.20 0.12
N GLN A 397 -10.61 43.94 -0.43
CA GLN A 397 -10.34 43.99 -1.86
C GLN A 397 -8.96 43.38 -2.13
N LEU A 398 -8.85 42.60 -3.20
CA LEU A 398 -7.59 42.01 -3.64
C LEU A 398 -7.10 42.77 -4.88
N GLU A 399 -6.02 43.52 -4.71
CA GLU A 399 -5.33 44.22 -5.80
C GLU A 399 -4.19 43.34 -6.33
N HIS A 400 -4.15 43.11 -7.64
CA HIS A 400 -2.99 42.48 -8.28
C HIS A 400 -1.83 43.48 -8.37
N VAL A 401 -0.66 43.12 -7.82
CA VAL A 401 0.46 44.07 -7.62
C VAL A 401 1.06 44.54 -8.94
N ILE A 402 1.23 43.64 -9.92
CA ILE A 402 1.90 43.98 -11.20
C ILE A 402 1.00 44.77 -12.12
N THR A 403 -0.23 44.31 -12.35
CA THR A 403 -1.14 44.98 -13.30
C THR A 403 -1.92 46.13 -12.68
N GLY A 404 -1.91 46.28 -11.35
CA GLY A 404 -2.62 47.33 -10.65
C GLY A 404 -4.13 47.26 -10.91
N THR A 405 -4.72 46.06 -10.80
CA THR A 405 -6.14 45.81 -11.06
C THR A 405 -6.77 45.07 -9.89
N ASN A 406 -8.02 45.38 -9.55
CA ASN A 406 -8.76 44.69 -8.50
C ASN A 406 -9.45 43.43 -9.03
N LEU A 407 -9.46 42.37 -8.22
CA LEU A 407 -10.18 41.14 -8.53
C LEU A 407 -11.69 41.37 -8.60
N LEU A 408 -12.36 40.76 -9.58
CA LEU A 408 -13.80 40.86 -9.81
C LEU A 408 -14.38 39.51 -10.23
N THR A 409 -15.56 39.19 -9.73
CA THR A 409 -16.43 38.13 -10.28
C THR A 409 -17.75 38.73 -10.71
N HIS A 410 -18.28 38.26 -11.83
CA HIS A 410 -19.50 38.80 -12.43
C HIS A 410 -20.30 37.70 -13.13
N ASP A 411 -21.56 37.97 -13.46
CA ASP A 411 -22.50 36.99 -14.04
C ASP A 411 -22.21 36.72 -15.54
N VAL A 412 -21.01 36.22 -15.80
CA VAL A 412 -20.58 35.64 -17.08
C VAL A 412 -20.12 34.23 -16.79
N ALA A 413 -20.50 33.28 -17.65
CA ALA A 413 -20.21 31.88 -17.43
C ALA A 413 -18.71 31.58 -17.61
N SER A 414 -18.13 30.79 -16.70
CA SER A 414 -16.73 30.38 -16.78
C SER A 414 -16.44 29.48 -18.02
N PRO A 415 -15.17 29.41 -18.48
CA PRO A 415 -14.81 28.69 -19.70
C PRO A 415 -15.25 27.22 -19.69
N TRP A 416 -14.85 26.41 -18.70
CA TRP A 416 -15.21 25.00 -18.66
C TRP A 416 -16.54 24.70 -17.97
N MET A 417 -16.99 25.56 -17.05
CA MET A 417 -18.18 25.30 -16.23
C MET A 417 -19.26 26.36 -16.44
N PRO A 418 -20.26 26.11 -17.30
CA PRO A 418 -21.32 27.07 -17.59
C PRO A 418 -22.13 27.53 -16.37
N THR A 419 -22.13 26.74 -15.30
CA THR A 419 -22.83 27.03 -14.05
C THR A 419 -22.08 28.00 -13.15
N ASN A 420 -20.75 28.10 -13.30
CA ASN A 420 -19.89 28.94 -12.46
C ASN A 420 -19.62 30.28 -13.13
N GLU A 421 -19.26 31.27 -12.32
CA GLU A 421 -18.97 32.63 -12.78
C GLU A 421 -17.51 32.77 -13.22
N GLU A 422 -17.26 33.62 -14.22
CA GLU A 422 -15.94 34.00 -14.70
C GLU A 422 -15.27 34.95 -13.69
N VAL A 423 -14.02 34.68 -13.35
CA VAL A 423 -13.18 35.54 -12.51
C VAL A 423 -12.26 36.35 -13.42
N THR A 424 -12.28 37.67 -13.26
CA THR A 424 -11.50 38.65 -14.03
C THR A 424 -10.96 39.73 -13.08
N THR A 425 -10.22 40.71 -13.60
CA THR A 425 -9.87 41.93 -12.88
C THR A 425 -10.50 43.18 -13.52
N VAL A 426 -10.51 44.30 -12.79
CA VAL A 426 -10.90 45.64 -13.25
C VAL A 426 -9.89 46.71 -12.83
N PRO A 427 -9.77 47.83 -13.58
CA PRO A 427 -8.91 48.95 -13.20
C PRO A 427 -9.26 49.55 -11.83
N LEU A 428 -8.26 50.13 -11.17
CA LEU A 428 -8.41 50.84 -9.89
C LEU A 428 -9.50 51.92 -9.97
N ASP A 429 -10.24 52.10 -8.88
CA ASP A 429 -11.33 53.07 -8.69
C ASP A 429 -12.61 52.84 -9.52
N THR A 430 -12.70 51.72 -10.26
CA THR A 430 -13.93 51.34 -10.98
C THR A 430 -14.70 50.24 -10.24
N ARG A 431 -16.04 50.36 -10.17
CA ARG A 431 -16.96 49.35 -9.62
C ARG A 431 -16.57 48.83 -8.22
N HIS A 432 -16.27 49.75 -7.30
CA HIS A 432 -15.79 49.42 -5.96
C HIS A 432 -16.69 48.38 -5.23
N GLU A 433 -18.01 48.56 -5.27
CA GLU A 433 -18.97 47.66 -4.59
C GLU A 433 -18.87 46.21 -5.08
N GLU A 434 -18.58 46.01 -6.36
CA GLU A 434 -18.49 44.69 -7.01
C GLU A 434 -17.12 44.02 -6.85
N THR A 435 -16.16 44.65 -6.16
CA THR A 435 -14.81 44.08 -5.95
C THR A 435 -14.58 43.61 -4.51
N LEU A 436 -15.66 43.55 -3.72
CA LEU A 436 -15.63 43.19 -2.32
C LEU A 436 -15.73 41.67 -2.13
N PHE A 437 -14.73 41.09 -1.45
CA PHE A 437 -14.71 39.70 -1.04
C PHE A 437 -14.72 39.58 0.48
N GLN A 438 -15.60 38.72 0.98
CA GLN A 438 -15.62 38.31 2.38
C GLN A 438 -14.67 37.14 2.58
N ILE A 439 -13.72 37.30 3.50
CA ILE A 439 -12.89 36.20 3.97
C ILE A 439 -13.66 35.41 5.02
N ILE A 440 -13.81 34.11 4.81
CA ILE A 440 -14.39 33.21 5.81
C ILE A 440 -13.42 32.07 6.07
N PHE A 441 -12.98 31.94 7.31
CA PHE A 441 -12.08 30.86 7.69
C PHE A 441 -12.80 29.49 7.72
N GLU A 442 -12.03 28.42 7.54
CA GLU A 442 -12.53 27.04 7.71
C GLU A 442 -12.89 26.75 9.18
N ASP A 443 -12.12 27.33 10.10
CA ASP A 443 -12.29 27.18 11.54
C ASP A 443 -12.82 28.48 12.17
N ASP A 444 -13.99 28.40 12.81
CA ASP A 444 -14.59 29.54 13.56
C ASP A 444 -13.75 29.96 14.79
N ASP A 445 -12.86 29.09 15.28
CA ASP A 445 -12.03 29.34 16.47
C ASP A 445 -10.84 30.29 16.17
N GLN A 446 -10.46 30.44 14.90
CA GLN A 446 -9.37 31.34 14.49
C GLN A 446 -9.92 32.74 14.20
N ASN A 447 -9.33 33.75 14.82
CA ASN A 447 -9.74 35.15 14.62
C ASN A 447 -8.73 35.96 13.81
N VAL A 448 -7.51 35.47 13.64
CA VAL A 448 -6.40 36.20 12.99
C VAL A 448 -5.98 35.46 11.74
N PHE A 449 -5.73 36.21 10.65
CA PHE A 449 -5.24 35.67 9.39
C PHE A 449 -3.72 35.43 9.46
N GLU A 450 -3.28 34.18 9.30
CA GLU A 450 -1.88 33.75 9.39
C GLU A 450 -1.46 32.93 8.16
N THR A 451 -0.25 33.14 7.64
CA THR A 451 0.28 32.34 6.52
C THR A 451 0.44 30.87 6.91
N HIS A 452 0.23 29.97 5.94
CA HIS A 452 0.25 28.51 6.01
C HIS A 452 -0.77 27.84 6.97
N MET A 453 -1.16 28.51 8.06
CA MET A 453 -2.02 27.96 9.11
C MET A 453 -3.50 28.13 8.79
N THR A 454 -3.89 29.32 8.32
CA THR A 454 -5.29 29.66 8.07
C THR A 454 -5.73 29.18 6.69
N SER A 455 -6.73 28.30 6.69
CA SER A 455 -7.47 27.95 5.47
C SER A 455 -8.74 28.78 5.43
N PHE A 456 -8.99 29.44 4.29
CA PHE A 456 -10.11 30.36 4.15
C PHE A 456 -10.71 30.28 2.76
N ARG A 457 -11.99 30.64 2.65
CA ARG A 457 -12.68 30.80 1.37
C ARG A 457 -12.91 32.29 1.12
N LEU A 458 -12.74 32.69 -0.14
CA LEU A 458 -13.03 34.04 -0.61
C LEU A 458 -14.42 34.02 -1.22
N VAL A 459 -15.39 34.64 -0.54
CA VAL A 459 -16.77 34.70 -1.00
C VAL A 459 -17.07 36.10 -1.51
N HIS A 460 -17.47 36.20 -2.77
CA HIS A 460 -17.84 37.47 -3.38
C HIS A 460 -19.10 38.04 -2.71
N GLN A 461 -19.11 39.34 -2.38
CA GLN A 461 -20.19 39.95 -1.62
C GLN A 461 -21.51 40.00 -2.40
N ASP A 462 -21.48 40.31 -3.68
CA ASP A 462 -22.70 40.54 -4.48
C ASP A 462 -23.30 39.23 -5.01
N THR A 463 -22.49 38.40 -5.68
CA THR A 463 -22.97 37.15 -6.30
C THR A 463 -22.93 35.94 -5.36
N LYS A 464 -22.32 36.08 -4.16
CA LYS A 464 -22.18 35.02 -3.15
C LYS A 464 -21.48 33.75 -3.65
N VAL A 465 -20.71 33.84 -4.74
CA VAL A 465 -19.88 32.75 -5.24
C VAL A 465 -18.55 32.69 -4.49
N ALA A 466 -17.96 31.50 -4.36
CA ALA A 466 -16.64 31.32 -3.79
C ALA A 466 -15.59 31.12 -4.88
N ILE A 467 -14.40 31.70 -4.74
CA ILE A 467 -13.29 31.48 -5.67
C ILE A 467 -12.82 30.02 -5.56
N TRP A 468 -12.72 29.34 -6.69
CA TRP A 468 -12.41 27.92 -6.76
C TRP A 468 -11.60 27.57 -8.02
N THR A 469 -10.85 26.47 -7.96
CA THR A 469 -10.08 25.94 -9.10
C THR A 469 -10.11 24.41 -9.13
N HIS A 470 -9.85 23.84 -10.30
CA HIS A 470 -9.89 22.40 -10.55
C HIS A 470 -8.75 21.97 -11.49
N ASN A 471 -8.44 20.66 -11.55
CA ASN A 471 -7.28 20.13 -12.28
C ASN A 471 -7.40 20.19 -13.83
N LYS A 472 -8.41 20.84 -14.38
CA LYS A 472 -8.56 20.96 -15.83
C LYS A 472 -7.87 22.25 -16.30
N LYS A 473 -7.00 22.11 -17.28
CA LYS A 473 -6.24 23.21 -17.86
C LYS A 473 -7.08 23.97 -18.89
N LEU A 474 -6.84 25.26 -19.02
CA LEU A 474 -7.36 26.09 -20.09
C LEU A 474 -6.68 25.73 -21.42
N PRO A 475 -7.27 26.04 -22.58
CA PRO A 475 -6.64 25.87 -23.88
C PRO A 475 -5.43 26.79 -24.09
N GLU A 476 -4.83 26.78 -25.28
CA GLU A 476 -3.63 27.55 -25.65
C GLU A 476 -3.76 29.06 -25.34
N TRP A 477 -4.95 29.64 -25.50
CA TRP A 477 -5.21 31.06 -25.18
C TRP A 477 -5.08 31.40 -23.69
N GLY A 478 -5.17 30.40 -22.81
CA GLY A 478 -4.98 30.50 -21.36
C GLY A 478 -3.68 29.83 -20.88
N LEU A 479 -2.70 29.68 -21.78
CA LEU A 479 -1.34 29.19 -21.50
C LEU A 479 -1.30 27.80 -20.85
N GLU A 480 -2.32 26.96 -21.04
CA GLU A 480 -2.47 25.67 -20.35
C GLU A 480 -2.45 25.74 -18.81
N GLN A 481 -2.77 26.91 -18.27
CA GLN A 481 -2.90 27.14 -16.82
C GLN A 481 -4.24 26.60 -16.32
N LEU A 482 -4.38 26.43 -15.00
CA LEU A 482 -5.63 25.96 -14.40
C LEU A 482 -6.68 27.08 -14.42
N GLU A 483 -7.94 26.71 -14.61
CA GLU A 483 -9.04 27.67 -14.53
C GLU A 483 -9.31 28.06 -13.08
N VAL A 484 -9.49 29.36 -12.83
CA VAL A 484 -10.04 29.90 -11.58
C VAL A 484 -11.42 30.48 -11.88
N ASN A 485 -12.44 30.07 -11.13
CA ASN A 485 -13.82 30.48 -11.35
C ASN A 485 -14.58 30.72 -10.04
N GLY A 486 -15.76 31.33 -10.14
CA GLY A 486 -16.70 31.57 -9.05
C GLY A 486 -17.68 30.41 -8.90
N ASN A 487 -17.41 29.51 -7.96
CA ASN A 487 -18.28 28.39 -7.62
C ASN A 487 -19.54 28.89 -6.90
N LYS A 488 -20.73 28.64 -7.48
CA LYS A 488 -22.01 29.00 -6.86
C LYS A 488 -22.30 28.22 -5.58
N ASN A 489 -21.72 27.04 -5.42
CA ASN A 489 -21.78 26.30 -4.16
C ASN A 489 -20.67 26.75 -3.21
N ALA A 490 -20.84 27.93 -2.60
CA ALA A 490 -19.82 28.53 -1.73
C ALA A 490 -19.49 27.72 -0.46
N ILE A 491 -20.34 26.74 -0.09
CA ILE A 491 -20.16 25.87 1.10
C ILE A 491 -19.29 24.63 0.77
N ASP A 492 -18.93 24.42 -0.50
CA ASP A 492 -18.12 23.26 -0.88
C ASP A 492 -16.75 23.25 -0.18
N LYS A 493 -16.31 22.05 0.22
CA LYS A 493 -15.05 21.84 0.95
C LYS A 493 -13.82 22.05 0.07
N THR A 494 -14.00 22.13 -1.24
CA THR A 494 -12.91 22.35 -2.18
C THR A 494 -12.55 23.83 -2.32
N ASN A 495 -13.37 24.77 -1.82
CA ASN A 495 -13.20 26.21 -2.06
C ASN A 495 -12.17 26.90 -1.14
N TYR A 496 -11.29 26.13 -0.48
CA TYR A 496 -10.35 26.68 0.50
C TYR A 496 -8.99 27.04 -0.13
N TRP A 497 -8.52 28.21 0.24
CA TRP A 497 -7.23 28.80 -0.09
C TRP A 497 -6.42 29.01 1.19
N SER A 498 -5.12 29.18 1.03
CA SER A 498 -4.15 29.44 2.10
C SER A 498 -3.14 30.48 1.63
N ALA A 499 -2.83 31.45 2.48
CA ALA A 499 -1.75 32.40 2.20
C ALA A 499 -0.40 31.72 2.42
N GLN A 500 0.56 31.88 1.50
CA GLN A 500 1.89 31.26 1.60
C GLN A 500 2.95 32.26 2.02
N GLU A 501 3.31 33.18 1.12
CA GLU A 501 4.38 34.17 1.35
C GLU A 501 3.84 35.59 1.49
N ILE A 502 4.60 36.44 2.18
CA ILE A 502 4.38 37.88 2.32
C ILE A 502 5.62 38.62 1.80
N ARG A 503 5.45 39.65 0.96
CA ARG A 503 6.52 40.50 0.42
C ARG A 503 6.57 41.85 1.16
N GLY A 504 7.72 42.25 1.73
CA GLY A 504 7.92 43.59 2.34
C GLY A 504 8.95 43.67 3.49
N LYS A 505 9.43 44.89 3.84
CA LYS A 505 10.43 45.15 4.90
C LYS A 505 9.95 44.82 6.33
N ASN A 506 8.64 44.96 6.58
CA ASN A 506 8.01 44.59 7.85
C ASN A 506 8.12 43.08 8.14
N ALA A 507 8.10 42.22 7.12
CA ALA A 507 8.22 40.78 7.29
C ALA A 507 9.59 40.37 7.87
N THR A 508 10.67 41.05 7.47
CA THR A 508 12.02 40.83 8.00
C THR A 508 12.18 41.27 9.46
N GLU A 509 11.58 42.41 9.86
CA GLU A 509 11.63 42.91 11.24
C GLU A 509 10.71 42.11 12.19
N ILE A 510 9.53 41.68 11.72
CA ILE A 510 8.62 40.78 12.44
C ILE A 510 9.26 39.39 12.62
N ASN A 511 10.03 38.91 11.63
CA ASN A 511 10.82 37.68 11.74
C ASN A 511 11.96 37.79 12.77
N ALA A 512 12.51 38.99 13.00
CA ALA A 512 13.59 39.24 13.97
C ALA A 512 13.08 39.27 15.42
N ASN A 513 11.89 39.82 15.67
CA ASN A 513 11.26 39.92 17.00
C ASN A 513 10.46 38.67 17.42
N ARG A 514 11.01 37.48 17.17
CA ARG A 514 10.28 36.21 17.27
C ARG A 514 10.10 35.75 18.73
N SER A 515 8.92 35.94 19.28
CA SER A 515 8.49 35.18 20.46
C SER A 515 8.06 33.76 20.04
N VAL A 516 8.42 32.75 20.82
CA VAL A 516 8.03 31.35 20.57
C VAL A 516 6.50 31.27 20.63
N LYS A 517 5.82 31.14 19.48
CA LYS A 517 4.36 30.96 19.41
C LYS A 517 3.94 29.76 20.26
N GLU A 518 3.02 29.97 21.22
CA GLU A 518 2.51 28.90 22.08
C GLU A 518 1.83 27.78 21.28
N VAL A 519 1.94 26.54 21.74
CA VAL A 519 1.31 25.38 21.09
C VAL A 519 -0.19 25.44 21.32
N ARG A 520 -0.98 25.60 20.25
CA ARG A 520 -2.45 25.54 20.35
C ARG A 520 -2.87 24.09 20.59
N SER A 521 -3.94 23.90 21.35
CA SER A 521 -4.49 22.57 21.65
C SER A 521 -5.71 22.27 20.77
N MET A 522 -5.74 21.08 20.15
CA MET A 522 -6.95 20.54 19.53
C MET A 522 -7.57 19.48 20.45
N PRO A 523 -8.92 19.42 20.58
CA PRO A 523 -9.60 18.35 21.30
C PRO A 523 -9.19 16.97 20.78
N PHE A 524 -8.98 16.02 21.71
CA PHE A 524 -8.55 14.66 21.37
C PHE A 524 -9.50 13.97 20.38
N ILE A 525 -10.81 14.11 20.54
CA ILE A 525 -11.81 13.48 19.66
C ILE A 525 -11.70 14.02 18.23
N SER A 526 -11.46 15.32 18.05
CA SER A 526 -11.26 15.92 16.73
C SER A 526 -9.98 15.39 16.08
N LYS A 527 -8.86 15.36 16.82
CA LYS A 527 -7.60 14.74 16.36
C LYS A 527 -7.78 13.29 15.94
N PHE A 528 -8.51 12.53 16.76
CA PHE A 528 -8.79 11.13 16.52
C PHE A 528 -9.65 10.92 15.27
N LEU A 529 -10.77 11.65 15.13
CA LEU A 529 -11.66 11.53 13.97
C LEU A 529 -10.96 11.95 12.67
N GLU A 530 -10.16 13.01 12.71
CA GLU A 530 -9.33 13.43 11.58
C GLU A 530 -8.36 12.32 11.16
N LEU A 531 -7.58 11.80 12.11
CA LEU A 531 -6.65 10.70 11.86
C LEU A 531 -7.38 9.46 11.31
N GLN A 532 -8.50 9.05 11.90
CA GLN A 532 -9.28 7.90 11.41
C GLN A 532 -9.79 8.13 9.98
N GLY A 533 -10.26 9.34 9.67
CA GLY A 533 -10.68 9.71 8.32
C GLY A 533 -9.54 9.58 7.30
N ARG A 534 -8.35 10.07 7.65
CA ARG A 534 -7.13 9.94 6.82
C ARG A 534 -6.69 8.48 6.69
N MET A 535 -6.71 7.70 7.78
CA MET A 535 -6.39 6.27 7.78
C MET A 535 -7.30 5.49 6.82
N ILE A 536 -8.61 5.72 6.86
CA ILE A 536 -9.57 5.03 5.98
C ILE A 536 -9.38 5.45 4.52
N SER A 537 -9.26 6.75 4.26
CA SER A 537 -9.07 7.29 2.91
C SER A 537 -7.77 6.77 2.27
N HIS A 538 -6.65 6.87 2.98
CA HIS A 538 -5.36 6.38 2.49
C HIS A 538 -5.36 4.85 2.34
N ASN A 539 -6.04 4.13 3.23
CA ASN A 539 -6.16 2.68 3.12
C ASN A 539 -6.96 2.25 1.86
N ALA A 540 -7.96 3.01 1.48
CA ALA A 540 -8.67 2.82 0.21
C ALA A 540 -7.81 3.21 -1.01
N GLY A 541 -6.92 4.19 -0.87
CA GLY A 541 -6.02 4.67 -1.92
C GLY A 541 -4.77 3.79 -2.20
N LEU A 542 -4.52 2.73 -1.44
CA LEU A 542 -3.37 1.81 -1.61
C LEU A 542 -3.55 0.81 -2.77
N THR A 543 -3.79 1.32 -3.98
CA THR A 543 -4.06 0.54 -5.20
C THR A 543 -2.84 0.28 -6.07
N LYS A 544 -1.67 0.86 -5.73
CA LYS A 544 -0.43 0.69 -6.49
C LYS A 544 -0.03 -0.80 -6.56
N PRO A 545 0.21 -1.36 -7.76
CA PRO A 545 0.53 -2.78 -7.92
C PRO A 545 1.94 -3.07 -7.39
N HIS A 546 2.07 -4.09 -6.54
CA HIS A 546 3.37 -4.56 -6.04
C HIS A 546 3.76 -5.89 -6.72
N PRO A 547 5.04 -6.13 -7.07
CA PRO A 547 5.46 -7.35 -7.76
C PRO A 547 5.06 -8.64 -7.04
N TYR A 548 5.10 -8.66 -5.71
CA TYR A 548 4.74 -9.80 -4.87
C TYR A 548 3.28 -9.76 -4.36
N GLN A 549 2.44 -8.88 -4.91
CA GLN A 549 1.01 -8.89 -4.61
C GLN A 549 0.38 -10.24 -4.97
N SER A 550 -0.58 -10.64 -4.14
CA SER A 550 -1.30 -11.91 -4.28
C SER A 550 -2.80 -11.70 -4.10
N THR A 551 -3.59 -12.52 -4.78
CA THR A 551 -5.06 -12.44 -4.73
C THR A 551 -5.63 -13.45 -3.73
N PRO A 552 -6.76 -13.14 -3.05
CA PRO A 552 -7.37 -14.02 -2.05
C PRO A 552 -7.54 -15.47 -2.47
N ILE A 553 -7.97 -15.70 -3.72
CA ILE A 553 -8.19 -17.04 -4.28
C ILE A 553 -6.94 -17.92 -4.31
N THR A 554 -5.75 -17.31 -4.35
CA THR A 554 -4.46 -18.03 -4.43
C THR A 554 -3.95 -18.49 -3.06
N TRP A 555 -4.45 -17.90 -1.97
CA TRP A 555 -3.88 -18.12 -0.63
C TRP A 555 -4.08 -19.56 -0.15
N PRO A 556 -5.30 -20.14 -0.11
CA PRO A 556 -5.49 -21.48 0.44
C PRO A 556 -4.69 -22.57 -0.30
N PHE A 557 -4.36 -22.31 -1.57
CA PHE A 557 -3.63 -23.24 -2.43
C PHE A 557 -2.13 -22.96 -2.51
N MET A 558 -1.64 -21.92 -1.84
CA MET A 558 -0.22 -21.54 -1.83
C MET A 558 0.40 -21.39 -3.24
N ILE A 559 -0.38 -20.92 -4.23
CA ILE A 559 0.10 -20.85 -5.63
C ILE A 559 1.32 -19.93 -5.76
N ARG A 560 1.35 -18.86 -4.97
CA ARG A 560 2.43 -17.86 -4.96
C ARG A 560 2.76 -17.43 -3.54
N GLY A 561 4.03 -17.52 -3.16
CA GLY A 561 4.58 -16.95 -1.92
C GLY A 561 5.18 -15.57 -2.11
N VAL A 562 5.68 -14.99 -1.02
CA VAL A 562 6.26 -13.63 -0.97
C VAL A 562 7.73 -13.73 -0.57
N SER A 563 8.63 -13.06 -1.30
CA SER A 563 10.05 -13.01 -0.94
C SER A 563 10.28 -11.94 0.11
N TYR A 564 10.91 -12.31 1.21
CA TYR A 564 11.14 -11.42 2.35
C TYR A 564 12.57 -10.89 2.41
N TRP A 565 13.53 -11.74 2.07
CA TRP A 565 14.94 -11.37 2.06
C TRP A 565 15.71 -12.28 1.13
N SER A 566 16.78 -11.78 0.54
CA SER A 566 17.61 -12.50 -0.42
C SER A 566 19.01 -11.91 -0.42
N LYS A 567 20.03 -12.77 -0.28
CA LYS A 567 21.44 -12.39 -0.31
C LYS A 567 22.18 -13.21 -1.35
N GLU A 568 22.77 -12.51 -2.31
CA GLU A 568 23.38 -13.14 -3.48
C GLU A 568 24.68 -13.89 -3.13
N SER A 569 25.51 -13.32 -2.25
CA SER A 569 26.81 -13.89 -1.88
C SER A 569 26.71 -15.27 -1.23
N THR A 570 25.71 -15.47 -0.38
CA THR A 570 25.45 -16.73 0.34
C THR A 570 24.30 -17.54 -0.29
N ARG A 571 23.65 -17.02 -1.34
CA ARG A 571 22.44 -17.60 -1.97
C ARG A 571 21.35 -17.97 -0.98
N SER A 572 21.28 -17.24 0.12
CA SER A 572 20.29 -17.44 1.17
C SER A 572 19.08 -16.57 0.89
N GLN A 573 17.88 -17.10 1.12
CA GLN A 573 16.63 -16.37 0.94
C GLN A 573 15.63 -16.75 2.03
N ILE A 574 14.86 -15.77 2.48
CA ILE A 574 13.66 -16.00 3.29
C ILE A 574 12.46 -15.84 2.37
N TYR A 575 11.66 -16.90 2.25
CA TYR A 575 10.51 -16.96 1.38
C TYR A 575 9.26 -17.37 2.17
N LEU A 576 8.29 -16.46 2.28
CA LEU A 576 7.04 -16.69 3.00
C LEU A 576 6.22 -17.75 2.26
N THR A 577 6.26 -18.97 2.80
CA THR A 577 5.49 -20.12 2.33
C THR A 577 4.89 -20.88 3.50
N GLY A 578 3.63 -21.27 3.36
CA GLY A 578 2.97 -22.15 4.33
C GLY A 578 3.39 -23.60 4.14
N ASN A 579 3.16 -24.42 5.17
CA ASN A 579 3.32 -25.86 5.04
C ASN A 579 2.26 -26.43 4.09
N LEU A 580 2.69 -26.87 2.90
CA LEU A 580 1.79 -27.29 1.82
C LEU A 580 0.85 -28.44 2.23
N PHE A 581 1.37 -29.40 2.99
CA PHE A 581 0.59 -30.53 3.49
C PHE A 581 -0.50 -30.06 4.45
N GLY A 582 -0.13 -29.25 5.46
CA GLY A 582 -1.07 -28.72 6.44
C GLY A 582 -2.15 -27.84 5.81
N TRP A 583 -1.79 -27.00 4.84
CA TRP A 583 -2.74 -26.09 4.18
C TRP A 583 -3.74 -26.88 3.32
N TYR A 584 -3.26 -27.84 2.52
CA TYR A 584 -4.14 -28.67 1.67
C TYR A 584 -5.06 -29.56 2.51
N LEU A 585 -4.54 -30.14 3.59
CA LEU A 585 -5.33 -30.91 4.52
C LEU A 585 -6.42 -30.04 5.18
N SER A 586 -6.11 -28.78 5.52
CA SER A 586 -7.06 -27.86 6.13
C SER A 586 -8.14 -27.38 5.14
N VAL A 587 -7.78 -27.13 3.87
CA VAL A 587 -8.76 -26.87 2.79
C VAL A 587 -9.67 -28.07 2.57
N GLY A 588 -9.11 -29.29 2.56
CA GLY A 588 -9.88 -30.53 2.54
C GLY A 588 -10.83 -30.64 3.74
N GLY A 589 -10.37 -30.27 4.93
CA GLY A 589 -11.17 -30.22 6.16
C GLY A 589 -12.40 -29.30 6.03
N ILE A 590 -12.25 -28.13 5.44
CA ILE A 590 -13.38 -27.21 5.16
C ILE A 590 -14.38 -27.85 4.19
N ALA A 591 -13.90 -28.46 3.10
CA ALA A 591 -14.76 -29.08 2.10
C ALA A 591 -15.55 -30.26 2.70
N VAL A 592 -14.90 -31.07 3.53
CA VAL A 592 -15.53 -32.18 4.25
C VAL A 592 -16.57 -31.65 5.25
N PHE A 593 -16.25 -30.62 6.04
CA PHE A 593 -17.20 -29.99 6.96
C PHE A 593 -18.45 -29.48 6.23
N ALA A 594 -18.26 -28.70 5.16
CA ALA A 594 -19.35 -28.15 4.37
C ALA A 594 -20.19 -29.26 3.73
N GLY A 595 -19.56 -30.31 3.22
CA GLY A 595 -20.22 -31.48 2.64
C GLY A 595 -21.08 -32.24 3.67
N ILE A 596 -20.55 -32.50 4.87
CA ILE A 596 -21.27 -33.17 5.95
C ILE A 596 -22.47 -32.34 6.40
N MET A 597 -22.29 -31.03 6.62
CA MET A 597 -23.38 -30.15 7.05
C MET A 597 -24.47 -30.01 5.97
N LEU A 598 -24.09 -29.88 4.69
CA LEU A 598 -25.05 -29.84 3.59
C LEU A 598 -25.83 -31.16 3.48
N ALA A 599 -25.14 -32.30 3.60
CA ALA A 599 -25.76 -33.61 3.57
C ALA A 599 -26.74 -33.81 4.75
N ASP A 600 -26.37 -33.40 5.96
CA ASP A 600 -27.24 -33.45 7.14
C ASP A 600 -28.51 -32.60 6.95
N VAL A 601 -28.37 -31.35 6.48
CA VAL A 601 -29.51 -30.45 6.21
C VAL A 601 -30.43 -31.04 5.14
N LEU A 602 -29.88 -31.61 4.07
CA LEU A 602 -30.66 -32.23 2.99
C LEU A 602 -31.36 -33.52 3.45
N ALA A 603 -30.69 -34.36 4.24
CA ALA A 603 -31.25 -35.60 4.80
C ALA A 603 -32.43 -35.29 5.73
N ARG A 604 -32.27 -34.31 6.61
CA ARG A 604 -33.33 -33.90 7.56
C ARG A 604 -34.53 -33.30 6.84
N ARG A 605 -34.32 -32.53 5.77
CA ARG A 605 -35.42 -32.07 4.91
C ARG A 605 -36.19 -33.22 4.25
N ARG A 606 -35.58 -34.41 4.14
CA ARG A 606 -36.19 -35.65 3.65
C ARG A 606 -36.71 -36.56 4.77
N GLY A 607 -36.66 -36.14 6.03
CA GLY A 607 -37.10 -36.91 7.19
C GLY A 607 -36.11 -38.01 7.64
N ILE A 608 -34.85 -37.95 7.20
CA ILE A 608 -33.79 -38.87 7.63
C ILE A 608 -32.83 -38.11 8.55
N GLU A 609 -32.58 -38.63 9.75
CA GLU A 609 -31.66 -38.02 10.73
C GLU A 609 -30.36 -38.85 10.80
N PRO A 610 -29.33 -38.55 9.99
CA PRO A 610 -28.12 -39.35 9.91
C PRO A 610 -27.18 -39.16 11.11
N ILE A 611 -27.23 -38.00 11.77
CA ILE A 611 -26.38 -37.64 12.90
C ILE A 611 -27.30 -37.39 14.11
N GLU A 612 -26.99 -38.02 15.24
CA GLU A 612 -27.68 -37.81 16.50
C GLU A 612 -27.65 -36.33 16.92
N GLU A 613 -28.77 -35.82 17.44
CA GLU A 613 -28.94 -34.40 17.77
C GLU A 613 -27.86 -33.82 18.71
N PRO A 614 -27.40 -34.51 19.77
CA PRO A 614 -26.36 -34.00 20.66
C PRO A 614 -25.01 -33.82 19.95
N VAL A 615 -24.67 -34.75 19.05
CA VAL A 615 -23.43 -34.72 18.27
C VAL A 615 -23.48 -33.58 17.26
N ARG A 616 -24.59 -33.46 16.52
CA ARG A 616 -24.82 -32.38 15.58
C ARG A 616 -24.76 -31.01 16.25
N HIS A 617 -25.45 -30.84 17.38
CA HIS A 617 -25.47 -29.59 18.11
C HIS A 617 -24.06 -29.17 18.55
N ARG A 618 -23.22 -30.12 19.00
CA ARG A 618 -21.81 -29.82 19.31
C ARG A 618 -21.00 -29.43 18.08
N VAL A 619 -21.14 -30.15 16.97
CA VAL A 619 -20.43 -29.85 15.71
C VAL A 619 -20.81 -28.45 15.22
N LEU A 620 -22.10 -28.11 15.21
CA LEU A 620 -22.57 -26.78 14.84
C LEU A 620 -22.07 -25.70 15.82
N GLN A 621 -22.08 -25.96 17.12
CA GLN A 621 -21.67 -24.97 18.12
C GLN A 621 -20.16 -24.74 18.21
N SER A 622 -19.33 -25.75 17.92
CA SER A 622 -17.87 -25.65 18.01
C SER A 622 -17.21 -25.57 16.62
N ALA A 623 -17.38 -26.58 15.76
CA ALA A 623 -16.83 -26.54 14.42
C ALA A 623 -17.47 -25.45 13.56
N GLY A 624 -18.79 -25.23 13.71
CA GLY A 624 -19.47 -24.10 13.05
C GLY A 624 -18.95 -22.74 13.50
N PHE A 625 -18.58 -22.57 14.77
CA PHE A 625 -17.94 -21.35 15.26
C PHE A 625 -16.57 -21.12 14.59
N PHE A 626 -15.72 -22.16 14.49
CA PHE A 626 -14.43 -22.06 13.79
C PHE A 626 -14.60 -21.82 12.29
N PHE A 627 -15.62 -22.42 11.66
CA PHE A 627 -15.92 -22.20 10.25
C PHE A 627 -16.36 -20.75 9.97
N ILE A 628 -17.27 -20.18 10.79
CA ILE A 628 -17.68 -18.78 10.66
C ILE A 628 -16.49 -17.85 10.91
N ALA A 629 -15.65 -18.17 11.90
CA ALA A 629 -14.42 -17.44 12.17
C ALA A 629 -13.47 -17.43 10.96
N TRP A 630 -13.26 -18.58 10.31
CA TRP A 630 -12.49 -18.66 9.07
C TRP A 630 -13.13 -17.84 7.93
N ALA A 631 -14.44 -17.99 7.72
CA ALA A 631 -15.18 -17.30 6.67
C ALA A 631 -15.09 -15.77 6.78
N LEU A 632 -15.27 -15.23 8.00
CA LEU A 632 -15.17 -13.79 8.25
C LEU A 632 -13.75 -13.24 8.10
N HIS A 633 -12.72 -14.06 8.35
CA HIS A 633 -11.33 -13.65 8.14
C HIS A 633 -10.83 -13.91 6.71
N TYR A 634 -11.67 -14.46 5.82
CA TYR A 634 -11.28 -14.77 4.43
C TYR A 634 -12.13 -14.03 3.39
N PHE A 635 -13.46 -14.09 3.47
CA PHE A 635 -14.34 -13.52 2.45
C PHE A 635 -14.29 -12.00 2.28
N PRO A 636 -14.13 -11.18 3.35
CA PRO A 636 -14.05 -9.73 3.16
C PRO A 636 -12.90 -9.28 2.25
N PHE A 637 -11.81 -10.05 2.16
CA PHE A 637 -10.69 -9.72 1.28
C PHE A 637 -11.03 -9.79 -0.21
N PHE A 638 -12.11 -10.48 -0.62
CA PHE A 638 -12.58 -10.47 -2.01
C PHE A 638 -13.27 -9.16 -2.38
N LEU A 639 -13.77 -8.41 -1.40
CA LEU A 639 -14.47 -7.14 -1.61
C LEU A 639 -13.50 -5.94 -1.57
N MET A 640 -12.25 -6.16 -1.19
CA MET A 640 -11.25 -5.09 -1.03
C MET A 640 -10.49 -4.85 -2.34
N GLY A 641 -10.69 -3.70 -2.97
CA GLY A 641 -10.00 -3.27 -4.19
C GLY A 641 -8.61 -2.65 -3.96
N ARG A 642 -7.79 -3.21 -3.04
CA ARG A 642 -6.43 -2.70 -2.71
C ARG A 642 -5.34 -3.76 -2.91
N SER A 643 -4.08 -3.37 -2.74
CA SER A 643 -2.96 -4.33 -2.74
C SER A 643 -3.05 -5.29 -1.53
N LEU A 644 -2.93 -6.60 -1.79
CA LEU A 644 -3.06 -7.66 -0.77
C LEU A 644 -1.90 -8.66 -0.86
N PHE A 645 -1.57 -9.27 0.28
CA PHE A 645 -0.44 -10.18 0.44
C PHE A 645 -0.86 -11.45 1.19
N LEU A 646 -0.08 -12.52 1.02
CA LEU A 646 -0.34 -13.82 1.63
C LEU A 646 -0.47 -13.77 3.16
N HIS A 647 0.28 -12.88 3.83
CA HIS A 647 0.22 -12.76 5.30
C HIS A 647 -1.19 -12.36 5.82
N HIS A 648 -2.04 -11.76 4.99
CA HIS A 648 -3.43 -11.44 5.35
C HIS A 648 -4.29 -12.69 5.60
N TYR A 649 -3.89 -13.83 5.05
CA TYR A 649 -4.60 -15.11 5.24
C TYR A 649 -4.18 -15.84 6.52
N LEU A 650 -3.06 -15.48 7.16
CA LEU A 650 -2.55 -16.21 8.33
C LEU A 650 -3.54 -16.30 9.51
N PRO A 651 -4.32 -15.25 9.82
CA PRO A 651 -5.38 -15.37 10.81
C PRO A 651 -6.42 -16.43 10.45
N ALA A 652 -6.88 -16.45 9.19
CA ALA A 652 -7.82 -17.45 8.70
C ALA A 652 -7.20 -18.85 8.71
N ALA A 653 -5.94 -19.00 8.30
CA ALA A 653 -5.22 -20.27 8.32
C ALA A 653 -5.09 -20.84 9.75
N THR A 654 -4.84 -20.00 10.75
CA THR A 654 -4.76 -20.40 12.17
C THR A 654 -6.10 -20.99 12.64
N VAL A 655 -7.20 -20.31 12.33
CA VAL A 655 -8.55 -20.80 12.64
C VAL A 655 -8.87 -22.08 11.86
N ASN A 656 -8.36 -22.21 10.64
CA ASN A 656 -8.54 -23.41 9.84
C ASN A 656 -7.90 -24.65 10.49
N TYR A 657 -6.75 -24.51 11.15
CA TYR A 657 -6.17 -25.61 11.93
C TYR A 657 -7.03 -26.04 13.12
N LEU A 658 -7.74 -25.11 13.78
CA LEU A 658 -8.72 -25.43 14.83
C LEU A 658 -9.91 -26.21 14.25
N LEU A 659 -10.42 -25.78 13.08
CA LEU A 659 -11.48 -26.48 12.36
C LEU A 659 -11.06 -27.89 11.93
N LEU A 660 -9.83 -28.04 11.44
CA LEU A 660 -9.27 -29.34 11.07
C LEU A 660 -9.25 -30.30 12.26
N GLY A 661 -8.80 -29.84 13.42
CA GLY A 661 -8.86 -30.60 14.67
C GLY A 661 -10.28 -31.02 15.03
N ALA A 662 -11.25 -30.11 14.92
CA ALA A 662 -12.65 -30.41 15.14
C ALA A 662 -13.20 -31.49 14.19
N MET A 663 -12.78 -31.47 12.91
CA MET A 663 -13.14 -32.50 11.93
C MET A 663 -12.50 -33.85 12.22
N TYR A 664 -11.24 -33.88 12.64
CA TYR A 664 -10.60 -35.13 13.07
C TYR A 664 -11.31 -35.76 14.27
N GLN A 665 -11.76 -34.95 15.23
CA GLN A 665 -12.59 -35.45 16.33
C GLN A 665 -13.89 -36.06 15.79
N PHE A 666 -14.59 -35.38 14.88
CA PHE A 666 -15.86 -35.84 14.33
C PHE A 666 -15.73 -37.14 13.51
N ILE A 667 -14.64 -37.30 12.76
CA ILE A 667 -14.45 -38.44 11.84
C ILE A 667 -13.91 -39.68 12.57
N PHE A 668 -12.98 -39.51 13.50
CA PHE A 668 -12.22 -40.64 14.06
C PHE A 668 -12.57 -41.01 15.49
N VAL A 669 -13.22 -40.12 16.26
CA VAL A 669 -13.52 -40.36 17.66
C VAL A 669 -15.02 -40.59 17.84
N ASP A 670 -15.37 -41.80 18.26
CA ASP A 670 -16.74 -42.15 18.62
C ASP A 670 -17.07 -41.58 20.00
N GLY A 671 -18.15 -40.81 20.08
CA GLY A 671 -18.61 -40.18 21.31
C GLY A 671 -17.95 -38.83 21.63
N ILE A 672 -18.45 -38.22 22.70
CA ILE A 672 -18.23 -36.81 23.07
C ILE A 672 -18.01 -36.76 24.56
N ASP A 673 -16.95 -36.09 25.04
CA ASP A 673 -16.84 -35.77 26.47
C ASP A 673 -17.89 -34.69 26.82
N SER A 674 -18.96 -35.08 27.53
CA SER A 674 -19.99 -34.19 28.07
C SER A 674 -20.18 -34.39 29.59
N PRO A 675 -20.45 -33.33 30.38
CA PRO A 675 -20.67 -31.92 29.99
C PRO A 675 -19.38 -31.08 29.86
N VAL A 676 -19.38 -30.14 28.90
CA VAL A 676 -18.24 -29.22 28.64
C VAL A 676 -18.33 -27.92 29.47
N SER A 677 -19.54 -27.50 29.82
CA SER A 677 -19.84 -26.29 30.61
C SER A 677 -19.91 -26.60 32.10
N PHE A 678 -19.61 -25.60 32.95
CA PHE A 678 -19.84 -25.72 34.39
C PHE A 678 -21.33 -25.72 34.66
N LEU A 679 -21.78 -26.67 35.49
CA LEU A 679 -23.17 -26.83 35.86
C LEU A 679 -23.37 -26.28 37.26
N SER A 680 -24.32 -25.34 37.42
CA SER A 680 -24.68 -24.83 38.74
C SER A 680 -25.42 -25.90 39.54
N LEU A 681 -25.02 -26.11 40.80
CA LEU A 681 -25.68 -27.00 41.78
C LEU A 681 -27.17 -26.72 42.00
N LYS A 682 -27.65 -25.53 41.59
CA LYS A 682 -29.06 -25.13 41.68
C LYS A 682 -29.93 -25.65 40.51
N SER A 683 -29.35 -26.13 39.42
CA SER A 683 -30.08 -26.71 38.28
C SER A 683 -30.33 -28.22 38.52
N LYS A 684 -31.24 -28.54 39.46
CA LYS A 684 -31.58 -29.93 39.85
C LYS A 684 -32.63 -30.58 38.94
N THR A 685 -33.14 -29.88 37.93
CA THR A 685 -34.33 -30.28 37.17
C THR A 685 -34.08 -30.82 35.76
N THR A 686 -32.84 -30.83 35.27
CA THR A 686 -32.51 -31.42 33.95
C THR A 686 -31.62 -32.65 34.12
N ARG A 687 -32.14 -33.84 33.78
CA ARG A 687 -31.30 -35.03 33.60
C ARG A 687 -30.53 -34.87 32.28
N GLN A 688 -29.24 -35.23 32.27
CA GLN A 688 -28.36 -34.94 31.13
C GLN A 688 -27.68 -36.20 30.62
N THR A 689 -27.53 -36.29 29.29
CA THR A 689 -26.68 -37.28 28.63
C THR A 689 -25.20 -37.00 28.87
N SER A 690 -24.57 -37.84 29.70
CA SER A 690 -23.11 -37.99 29.71
C SER A 690 -22.73 -38.99 28.64
N MET A 691 -22.24 -38.51 27.51
CA MET A 691 -21.50 -39.32 26.55
C MET A 691 -20.02 -39.28 26.94
N LYS A 692 -19.27 -40.31 26.57
CA LYS A 692 -17.82 -40.38 26.78
C LYS A 692 -17.16 -40.53 25.43
N ALA A 693 -16.06 -39.81 25.19
CA ALA A 693 -15.25 -40.04 24.01
C ALA A 693 -14.42 -41.32 24.19
N GLU A 694 -14.61 -42.30 23.32
CA GLU A 694 -13.76 -43.49 23.24
C GLU A 694 -12.71 -43.27 22.16
N VAL A 695 -11.47 -43.06 22.59
CA VAL A 695 -10.35 -42.88 21.67
C VAL A 695 -9.83 -44.25 21.27
N SER A 696 -10.15 -44.68 20.05
CA SER A 696 -9.62 -45.90 19.46
C SER A 696 -8.12 -45.78 19.16
N TYR A 697 -7.37 -46.89 19.18
CA TYR A 697 -5.95 -46.91 18.82
C TYR A 697 -5.69 -46.38 17.40
N LYS A 698 -6.68 -46.52 16.50
CA LYS A 698 -6.65 -46.00 15.13
C LYS A 698 -6.50 -44.48 15.09
N VAL A 699 -7.08 -43.76 16.06
CA VAL A 699 -6.99 -42.30 16.18
C VAL A 699 -5.53 -41.88 16.42
N TYR A 700 -4.84 -42.54 17.36
CA TYR A 700 -3.44 -42.24 17.65
C TYR A 700 -2.53 -42.50 16.45
N ILE A 701 -2.79 -43.56 15.68
CA ILE A 701 -2.06 -43.86 14.45
C ILE A 701 -2.31 -42.76 13.40
N ALA A 702 -3.57 -42.40 13.15
CA ALA A 702 -3.92 -41.36 12.18
C ALA A 702 -3.31 -40.00 12.57
N VAL A 703 -3.44 -39.59 13.83
CA VAL A 703 -2.84 -38.37 14.37
C VAL A 703 -1.31 -38.40 14.25
N GLY A 704 -0.68 -39.53 14.60
CA GLY A 704 0.77 -39.71 14.51
C GLY A 704 1.29 -39.57 13.08
N ILE A 705 0.64 -40.22 12.11
CA ILE A 705 1.01 -40.12 10.69
C ILE A 705 0.88 -38.67 10.21
N THR A 706 -0.23 -38.00 10.52
CA THR A 706 -0.43 -36.60 10.11
C THR A 706 0.62 -35.67 10.69
N ILE A 707 0.99 -35.83 11.97
CA ILE A 707 2.05 -35.04 12.60
C ILE A 707 3.41 -35.33 11.94
N VAL A 708 3.74 -36.59 11.66
CA VAL A 708 5.01 -36.95 11.00
C VAL A 708 5.10 -36.33 9.61
N CYS A 709 4.03 -36.40 8.80
CA CYS A 709 3.99 -35.77 7.48
C CYS A 709 4.15 -34.24 7.56
N GLN A 710 3.50 -33.60 8.53
CA GLN A 710 3.64 -32.15 8.76
C GLN A 710 5.09 -31.79 9.12
N ILE A 711 5.72 -32.53 10.04
CA ILE A 711 7.10 -32.29 10.46
C ILE A 711 8.07 -32.53 9.29
N ALA A 712 7.89 -33.61 8.52
CA ALA A 712 8.73 -33.91 7.36
C ALA A 712 8.69 -32.76 6.35
N MET A 713 7.49 -32.25 6.06
CA MET A 713 7.32 -31.11 5.16
C MET A 713 7.89 -29.80 5.73
N PHE A 714 7.77 -29.59 7.05
CA PHE A 714 8.36 -28.44 7.74
C PHE A 714 9.89 -28.44 7.65
N VAL A 715 10.52 -29.59 7.93
CA VAL A 715 11.97 -29.77 7.86
C VAL A 715 12.47 -29.56 6.43
N PHE A 716 11.72 -30.06 5.44
CA PHE A 716 12.01 -29.82 4.03
C PHE A 716 11.98 -28.33 3.68
N LEU A 717 11.00 -27.56 4.15
CA LEU A 717 10.91 -26.11 3.86
C LEU A 717 11.70 -25.22 4.83
N ALA A 718 12.28 -25.77 5.91
CA ALA A 718 12.98 -25.02 6.95
C ALA A 718 14.09 -24.10 6.41
N PRO A 719 14.89 -24.47 5.38
CA PRO A 719 15.89 -23.57 4.82
C PRO A 719 15.34 -22.23 4.31
N LEU A 720 14.15 -22.25 3.71
CA LEU A 720 13.46 -21.06 3.20
C LEU A 720 12.81 -20.23 4.34
N THR A 721 12.56 -20.84 5.49
CA THR A 721 12.01 -20.17 6.69
C THR A 721 13.11 -19.46 7.49
N TYR A 722 14.24 -20.12 7.72
CA TYR A 722 15.34 -19.59 8.54
C TYR A 722 16.42 -18.85 7.74
N GLY A 723 16.31 -18.82 6.40
CA GLY A 723 17.29 -18.18 5.53
C GLY A 723 18.65 -18.87 5.58
N THR A 724 18.68 -20.20 5.67
CA THR A 724 19.96 -20.93 5.61
C THR A 724 20.46 -20.99 4.17
N PRO A 725 21.79 -21.00 3.95
CA PRO A 725 22.35 -21.10 2.61
C PRO A 725 21.89 -22.40 1.93
N LEU A 726 21.50 -22.29 0.67
CA LEU A 726 21.04 -23.41 -0.16
C LEU A 726 21.95 -23.56 -1.38
N THR A 727 22.21 -24.80 -1.78
CA THR A 727 22.84 -25.09 -3.07
C THR A 727 21.85 -24.91 -4.22
N LEU A 728 22.34 -24.76 -5.45
CA LEU A 728 21.48 -24.57 -6.63
C LEU A 728 20.48 -25.73 -6.80
N GLU A 729 20.94 -26.97 -6.61
CA GLU A 729 20.09 -28.16 -6.77
C GLU A 729 19.00 -28.22 -5.71
N GLU A 730 19.34 -27.84 -4.47
CA GLU A 730 18.36 -27.72 -3.41
C GLU A 730 17.36 -26.61 -3.70
N VAL A 731 17.77 -25.41 -4.16
CA VAL A 731 16.81 -24.34 -4.50
C VAL A 731 15.77 -24.83 -5.52
N GLN A 732 16.18 -25.67 -6.48
CA GLN A 732 15.26 -26.26 -7.45
C GLN A 732 14.37 -27.34 -6.86
N SER A 733 14.91 -28.22 -6.01
CA SER A 733 14.11 -29.26 -5.35
C SER A 733 13.04 -28.65 -4.45
N HIS A 734 13.32 -27.49 -3.83
CA HIS A 734 12.39 -26.79 -2.95
C HIS A 734 11.33 -25.97 -3.71
N GLN A 735 11.46 -25.80 -5.02
CA GLN A 735 10.46 -25.15 -5.86
C GLN A 735 9.35 -26.13 -6.26
N LEU A 736 8.47 -26.46 -5.32
CA LEU A 736 7.41 -27.47 -5.51
C LEU A 736 6.30 -27.04 -6.48
N LEU A 737 6.00 -25.74 -6.56
CA LEU A 737 4.97 -25.18 -7.42
C LEU A 737 5.60 -24.21 -8.43
N SER A 738 5.12 -24.24 -9.67
CA SER A 738 5.61 -23.35 -10.75
C SER A 738 5.39 -21.86 -10.45
N GLY A 739 4.42 -21.52 -9.60
CA GLY A 739 4.16 -20.15 -9.16
C GLY A 739 5.15 -19.64 -8.10
N TRP A 740 5.95 -20.51 -7.48
CA TRP A 740 6.98 -20.10 -6.52
C TRP A 740 8.19 -19.60 -7.29
N LYS A 741 8.40 -18.29 -7.28
CA LYS A 741 9.53 -17.64 -7.95
C LYS A 741 10.66 -17.44 -6.94
N LEU A 742 11.47 -18.48 -6.75
CA LEU A 742 12.71 -18.38 -5.98
C LEU A 742 13.78 -17.68 -6.84
N GLN A 743 14.43 -16.65 -6.31
CA GLN A 743 15.30 -15.77 -7.10
C GLN A 743 16.47 -16.52 -7.76
N TYR A 744 17.03 -17.53 -7.06
CA TYR A 744 18.20 -18.29 -7.51
C TYR A 744 17.86 -19.59 -8.26
N GLY A 745 16.57 -19.95 -8.39
CA GLY A 745 16.13 -21.19 -9.07
C GLY A 745 16.28 -21.16 -10.59
N LYS A 746 16.41 -19.96 -11.18
CA LYS A 746 16.58 -19.76 -12.63
C LYS A 746 17.97 -20.16 -13.13
N LEU A 747 18.98 -20.27 -12.26
CA LEU A 747 20.34 -20.45 -12.75
C LEU A 747 20.57 -21.80 -13.42
N LYS A 748 19.84 -22.90 -13.18
CA LYS A 748 19.96 -24.12 -14.02
C LYS A 748 19.15 -24.06 -15.32
N GLN A 749 18.22 -23.13 -15.52
CA GLN A 749 17.66 -22.92 -16.86
C GLN A 749 18.65 -22.12 -17.74
N ILE A 750 19.56 -21.37 -17.11
CA ILE A 750 20.67 -20.68 -17.77
C ILE A 750 21.95 -21.56 -17.78
N LEU A 751 22.20 -22.37 -16.75
CA LEU A 751 23.34 -23.30 -16.59
C LEU A 751 23.12 -24.68 -17.19
N LEU A 752 21.89 -25.20 -17.35
CA LEU A 752 21.67 -26.29 -18.32
C LEU A 752 21.87 -25.77 -19.74
N PHE A 753 21.63 -24.47 -19.99
CA PHE A 753 22.00 -23.80 -21.23
C PHE A 753 23.51 -23.47 -21.34
N HIS A 754 24.25 -23.38 -20.22
CA HIS A 754 25.68 -23.07 -20.17
C HIS A 754 26.59 -24.31 -19.98
N CYS A 755 26.06 -25.42 -19.46
CA CYS A 755 26.78 -26.67 -19.18
C CYS A 755 26.44 -27.79 -20.19
N LEU A 756 25.38 -27.62 -20.99
CA LEU A 756 25.57 -27.91 -22.41
C LEU A 756 26.58 -26.86 -22.86
N GLU A 757 27.78 -27.28 -23.30
CA GLU A 757 28.47 -26.50 -24.32
C GLU A 757 27.36 -26.03 -25.27
N MET A 758 27.21 -24.71 -25.43
CA MET A 758 26.45 -24.19 -26.53
C MET A 758 27.19 -24.65 -27.79
N ALA A 759 26.95 -25.90 -28.18
CA ALA A 759 27.27 -26.45 -29.46
C ALA A 759 26.37 -25.71 -30.43
N THR A 760 26.81 -24.50 -30.79
CA THR A 760 26.24 -23.72 -31.86
C THR A 760 26.50 -24.51 -33.14
N ARG A 761 25.53 -25.35 -33.50
CA ARG A 761 25.60 -26.10 -34.75
C ARG A 761 25.17 -25.18 -35.87
N SER A 762 26.15 -24.58 -36.55
CA SER A 762 25.89 -23.86 -37.80
C SER A 762 25.23 -24.79 -38.82
N ARG A 763 23.92 -24.63 -39.01
CA ARG A 763 23.16 -25.35 -40.05
C ARG A 763 23.23 -24.64 -41.39
N THR A 764 23.99 -23.55 -41.48
CA THR A 764 24.13 -22.74 -42.70
C THR A 764 24.62 -23.57 -43.88
N LEU A 765 25.58 -24.47 -43.67
CA LEU A 765 26.06 -25.39 -44.70
C LEU A 765 24.97 -26.36 -45.18
N LEU A 766 24.21 -26.96 -44.25
CA LEU A 766 23.10 -27.86 -44.57
C LEU A 766 21.97 -27.12 -45.30
N PHE A 767 21.67 -25.88 -44.88
CA PHE A 767 20.70 -24.99 -45.51
C PHE A 767 21.14 -24.62 -46.94
N LEU A 768 22.41 -24.24 -47.14
CA LEU A 768 22.98 -23.97 -48.46
C LEU A 768 22.95 -25.22 -49.34
N GLN A 769 23.20 -26.40 -48.77
CA GLN A 769 23.12 -27.67 -49.46
C GLN A 769 21.68 -27.94 -49.94
N TYR A 770 20.69 -27.78 -49.07
CA TYR A 770 19.28 -27.92 -49.43
C TYR A 770 18.81 -26.91 -50.49
N ARG A 771 19.18 -25.63 -50.31
CA ARG A 771 18.90 -24.55 -51.28
C ARG A 771 19.46 -24.88 -52.66
N ASN A 772 20.71 -25.32 -52.72
CA ASN A 772 21.38 -25.66 -53.98
C ASN A 772 20.86 -26.97 -54.60
N SER A 773 20.37 -27.91 -53.79
CA SER A 773 19.77 -29.16 -54.28
C SER A 773 18.33 -29.00 -54.80
N TYR A 774 17.50 -28.14 -54.19
CA TYR A 774 16.15 -27.87 -54.68
C TYR A 774 16.13 -27.10 -56.01
N ALA A 775 17.14 -26.26 -56.26
CA ALA A 775 17.29 -25.51 -57.50
C ALA A 775 17.60 -26.40 -58.73
N ARG A 776 17.86 -27.71 -58.58
CA ARG A 776 18.17 -28.63 -59.69
C ARG A 776 17.06 -29.61 -60.06
N THR A 777 15.92 -29.59 -59.38
CA THR A 777 14.79 -30.52 -59.63
C THR A 777 13.58 -29.83 -60.25
N GLN A 778 13.78 -29.16 -61.39
CA GLN A 778 12.73 -29.04 -62.41
C GLN A 778 13.30 -29.47 -63.76
N GLY A 779 13.14 -30.76 -64.04
CA GLY A 779 13.38 -31.38 -65.34
C GLY A 779 12.43 -32.55 -65.51
N SER A 780 11.53 -32.40 -66.50
CA SER A 780 10.76 -33.45 -67.19
C SER A 780 9.35 -33.85 -66.68
N ALA A 781 8.37 -33.33 -67.44
CA ALA A 781 6.94 -33.60 -67.69
C ALA A 781 6.49 -35.11 -67.77
N PRO A 782 5.21 -35.55 -68.01
CA PRO A 782 4.11 -34.85 -68.76
C PRO A 782 2.59 -35.11 -68.44
N HIS A 783 1.78 -34.16 -68.95
CA HIS A 783 0.42 -34.17 -69.56
C HIS A 783 -0.79 -34.95 -68.98
N PHE A 784 -1.83 -34.20 -68.57
CA PHE A 784 -3.22 -34.37 -69.05
C PHE A 784 -4.01 -33.04 -69.01
N SER A 785 -4.66 -32.71 -70.14
CA SER A 785 -5.55 -31.58 -70.48
C SER A 785 -6.88 -31.60 -69.72
N ALA A 786 -7.70 -30.56 -69.55
CA ALA A 786 -7.72 -29.14 -69.87
C ALA A 786 -8.88 -28.49 -69.07
N GLY A 787 -8.74 -27.23 -68.65
CA GLY A 787 -9.87 -26.38 -68.25
C GLY A 787 -9.71 -25.66 -66.91
N LEU A 788 -9.49 -24.34 -67.01
CA LEU A 788 -9.54 -23.29 -65.96
C LEU A 788 -8.21 -22.99 -65.25
N SER A 789 -7.68 -21.80 -65.59
CA SER A 789 -6.41 -21.19 -65.20
C SER A 789 -6.48 -20.48 -63.84
N GLU A 790 -5.64 -20.89 -62.89
CA GLU A 790 -5.28 -20.12 -61.68
C GLU A 790 -3.90 -19.42 -61.85
N THR A 791 -3.55 -19.03 -63.08
CA THR A 791 -2.25 -18.41 -63.42
C THR A 791 -2.44 -17.15 -64.28
N GLU A 792 -3.29 -16.23 -63.82
CA GLU A 792 -3.54 -14.96 -64.51
C GLU A 792 -3.67 -13.77 -63.56
N GLY A 793 -2.93 -13.80 -62.44
CA GLY A 793 -3.03 -12.76 -61.41
C GLY A 793 -1.77 -11.97 -61.06
N LEU A 794 -0.55 -12.45 -61.35
CA LEU A 794 0.64 -11.90 -60.67
C LEU A 794 1.94 -11.85 -61.46
N ILE A 795 1.91 -11.64 -62.78
CA ILE A 795 3.08 -11.10 -63.51
C ILE A 795 2.59 -10.20 -64.65
N GLU A 796 2.54 -8.88 -64.43
CA GLU A 796 2.77 -7.90 -65.51
C GLU A 796 4.10 -7.17 -65.25
N SER A 797 5.07 -7.64 -66.03
CA SER A 797 6.21 -6.95 -66.63
C SER A 797 6.80 -5.66 -66.04
N SER A 798 8.14 -5.74 -65.94
CA SER A 798 9.14 -4.69 -66.24
C SER A 798 9.56 -3.74 -65.13
N ASN A 799 10.47 -4.21 -64.26
CA ASN A 799 11.85 -3.70 -64.22
C ASN A 799 12.68 -4.50 -63.18
N ASN A 800 13.37 -5.54 -63.65
CA ASN A 800 14.48 -6.12 -62.90
C ASN A 800 15.64 -5.12 -62.95
N VAL A 801 15.66 -4.17 -62.01
CA VAL A 801 16.92 -3.62 -61.52
C VAL A 801 17.51 -4.68 -60.61
N ILE A 802 18.69 -5.18 -60.99
CA ILE A 802 19.55 -5.97 -60.12
C ILE A 802 19.59 -5.26 -58.77
N GLU A 803 19.12 -5.91 -57.70
CA GLU A 803 19.12 -5.38 -56.34
C GLU A 803 20.59 -5.20 -55.92
N MET A 804 21.15 -4.06 -56.32
CA MET A 804 22.39 -3.50 -55.82
C MET A 804 22.15 -3.30 -54.33
N SER A 805 23.03 -3.87 -53.51
CA SER A 805 23.07 -3.73 -52.04
C SER A 805 22.32 -2.49 -51.58
N VAL A 806 21.18 -2.68 -50.91
CA VAL A 806 20.42 -1.60 -50.28
C VAL A 806 21.42 -0.76 -49.50
N LEU A 807 21.66 0.47 -49.96
CA LEU A 807 22.56 1.38 -49.28
C LEU A 807 22.02 1.55 -47.86
N PRO A 808 22.88 1.46 -46.82
CA PRO A 808 22.43 1.70 -45.46
C PRO A 808 21.69 3.05 -45.40
N PRO A 809 20.59 3.14 -44.64
CA PRO A 809 19.84 4.38 -44.51
C PRO A 809 20.75 5.54 -44.11
N LYS A 810 20.49 6.74 -44.60
CA LYS A 810 21.31 7.94 -44.34
C LYS A 810 21.48 8.28 -42.86
N TRP A 811 20.58 7.81 -41.99
CA TRP A 811 20.71 8.01 -40.54
C TRP A 811 21.79 7.12 -39.91
N VAL A 812 22.24 6.05 -40.58
CA VAL A 812 23.34 5.19 -40.11
C VAL A 812 24.65 5.99 -40.05
N ASP A 813 24.90 6.83 -41.06
CA ASP A 813 26.06 7.74 -41.08
C ASP A 813 26.01 8.73 -39.89
N ILE A 814 24.81 9.21 -39.53
CA ILE A 814 24.59 10.11 -38.39
C ILE A 814 24.86 9.38 -37.06
N VAL A 815 24.53 8.09 -36.97
CA VAL A 815 24.81 7.29 -35.77
C VAL A 815 26.31 7.14 -35.56
N ASP A 816 27.05 6.84 -36.63
CA ASP A 816 28.51 6.73 -36.57
C ASP A 816 29.16 8.08 -36.23
N GLU A 817 28.67 9.19 -36.80
CA GLU A 817 29.13 10.55 -36.46
C GLU A 817 28.89 10.92 -34.98
N VAL A 818 27.74 10.52 -34.41
CA VAL A 818 27.42 10.77 -33.00
C VAL A 818 28.26 9.91 -32.06
N ASP A 819 28.47 8.64 -32.38
CA ASP A 819 29.32 7.75 -31.57
C ASP A 819 30.79 8.23 -31.60
N GLU A 820 31.32 8.69 -32.75
CA GLU A 820 32.65 9.29 -32.85
C GLU A 820 32.77 10.60 -32.03
N ALA A 821 31.79 11.49 -32.14
CA ALA A 821 31.77 12.73 -31.37
C ALA A 821 31.70 12.48 -29.85
N LEU A 822 30.95 11.46 -29.42
CA LEU A 822 30.85 11.07 -28.01
C LEU A 822 32.18 10.56 -27.44
N ASP A 823 32.96 9.81 -28.22
CA ASP A 823 34.27 9.34 -27.77
C ASP A 823 35.28 10.49 -27.66
N VAL A 824 35.24 11.45 -28.59
CA VAL A 824 36.02 12.70 -28.49
C VAL A 824 35.65 13.48 -27.22
N VAL A 825 34.36 13.57 -26.89
CA VAL A 825 33.90 14.26 -25.68
C VAL A 825 34.39 13.55 -24.40
N LYS A 826 34.36 12.21 -24.34
CA LYS A 826 34.90 11.46 -23.20
C LYS A 826 36.40 11.73 -23.01
N ASP A 827 37.17 11.78 -24.08
CA ASP A 827 38.60 12.11 -24.04
C ASP A 827 38.86 13.54 -23.54
N LYS A 828 38.00 14.50 -23.92
CA LYS A 828 38.08 15.88 -23.39
C LYS A 828 37.69 15.95 -21.92
N ILE A 829 36.66 15.22 -21.47
CA ILE A 829 36.23 15.17 -20.06
C ILE A 829 37.33 14.63 -19.15
N THR A 830 38.03 13.58 -19.57
CA THR A 830 39.16 13.02 -18.80
C THR A 830 40.35 13.97 -18.73
N LYS A 831 40.68 14.67 -19.83
CA LYS A 831 41.69 15.75 -19.83
C LYS A 831 41.29 16.88 -18.88
N LEU A 832 40.04 17.31 -18.91
CA LEU A 832 39.52 18.33 -17.99
C LEU A 832 39.64 17.90 -16.52
N GLU A 833 39.40 16.62 -16.22
CA GLU A 833 39.56 16.07 -14.86
C GLU A 833 41.00 16.24 -14.35
N THR A 834 41.97 15.96 -15.21
CA THR A 834 43.38 16.12 -14.84
C THR A 834 43.74 17.57 -14.58
N MET A 835 43.18 18.52 -15.33
CA MET A 835 43.37 19.95 -15.13
C MET A 835 42.65 20.46 -13.87
N HIS A 836 41.40 20.07 -13.62
CA HIS A 836 40.69 20.37 -12.39
C HIS A 836 41.44 19.87 -11.15
N ARG A 837 41.99 18.65 -11.19
CA ARG A 837 42.79 18.09 -10.09
C ARG A 837 44.10 18.85 -9.91
N LYS A 838 44.76 19.27 -10.99
CA LYS A 838 45.97 20.10 -10.95
C LYS A 838 45.68 21.47 -10.33
N HIS A 839 44.56 22.09 -10.69
CA HIS A 839 44.13 23.39 -10.19
C HIS A 839 43.78 23.38 -8.69
N LEU A 840 43.22 22.27 -8.18
CA LEU A 840 42.86 22.13 -6.75
C LEU A 840 44.06 21.92 -5.81
N LEU A 841 45.27 21.63 -6.31
CA LEU A 841 46.46 21.42 -5.48
C LEU A 841 47.02 22.78 -5.00
N PRO A 842 47.46 22.94 -3.74
CA PRO A 842 48.11 24.18 -3.31
C PRO A 842 49.51 24.31 -3.94
N GLY A 843 49.78 25.44 -4.60
CA GLY A 843 51.08 25.74 -5.23
C GLY A 843 51.26 27.25 -5.44
N PHE A 844 52.52 27.69 -5.57
CA PHE A 844 52.93 29.11 -5.54
C PHE A 844 53.09 29.76 -6.93
N ASP A 845 52.74 29.06 -8.01
CA ASP A 845 52.86 29.56 -9.40
C ASP A 845 51.60 30.33 -9.85
N ASP A 846 51.77 31.24 -10.82
CA ASP A 846 50.70 31.97 -11.52
C ASP A 846 49.83 30.99 -12.36
N ARG A 847 48.53 30.92 -12.05
CA ARG A 847 47.58 29.90 -12.57
C ARG A 847 46.63 30.39 -13.64
N THR A 848 46.73 31.65 -14.02
CA THR A 848 45.89 32.29 -15.04
C THR A 848 45.91 31.54 -16.39
N SER A 849 47.02 30.88 -16.73
CA SER A 849 47.15 30.06 -17.94
C SER A 849 46.41 28.72 -17.88
N ASP A 850 46.38 28.07 -16.70
CA ASP A 850 45.65 26.84 -16.47
C ASP A 850 44.13 27.12 -16.41
N GLU A 851 43.73 28.27 -15.86
CA GLU A 851 42.35 28.77 -15.83
C GLU A 851 41.78 28.96 -17.25
N ALA A 852 42.51 29.69 -18.11
CA ALA A 852 42.10 29.90 -19.51
C ALA A 852 41.99 28.58 -20.29
N ALA A 853 42.82 27.59 -19.98
CA ALA A 853 42.77 26.26 -20.61
C ALA A 853 41.55 25.44 -20.15
N ILE A 854 41.18 25.52 -18.86
CA ILE A 854 39.98 24.88 -18.30
C ILE A 854 38.71 25.48 -18.92
N ASP A 855 38.66 26.81 -19.05
CA ASP A 855 37.53 27.51 -19.65
C ASP A 855 37.35 27.17 -21.12
N ASN A 856 38.43 27.20 -21.91
CA ASN A 856 38.37 26.84 -23.32
C ASN A 856 37.90 25.39 -23.52
N LEU A 857 38.44 24.45 -22.73
CA LEU A 857 38.04 23.05 -22.83
C LEU A 857 36.60 22.81 -22.37
N THR A 858 36.12 23.56 -21.37
CA THR A 858 34.73 23.50 -20.91
C THR A 858 33.78 24.00 -21.99
N SER A 859 34.11 25.11 -22.67
CA SER A 859 33.33 25.64 -23.80
C SER A 859 33.30 24.66 -24.97
N GLU A 860 34.43 24.06 -25.32
CA GLU A 860 34.51 23.07 -26.41
C GLU A 860 33.65 21.82 -26.13
N ILE A 861 33.60 21.34 -24.88
CA ILE A 861 32.77 20.21 -24.49
C ILE A 861 31.28 20.57 -24.60
N THR A 862 30.88 21.78 -24.16
CA THR A 862 29.49 22.22 -24.27
C THR A 862 29.05 22.37 -25.72
N ASP A 863 29.91 22.88 -26.60
CA ASP A 863 29.62 23.04 -28.02
C ASP A 863 29.44 21.68 -28.73
N GLU A 864 30.27 20.68 -28.40
CA GLU A 864 30.11 19.33 -28.93
C GLU A 864 28.81 18.66 -28.47
N PHE A 865 28.36 18.89 -27.23
CA PHE A 865 27.05 18.42 -26.78
C PHE A 865 25.89 19.05 -27.57
N TYR A 866 25.97 20.33 -27.92
CA TYR A 866 24.98 20.98 -28.79
C TYR A 866 25.01 20.45 -30.23
N ARG A 867 26.20 20.13 -30.75
CA ARG A 867 26.35 19.48 -32.06
C ARG A 867 25.67 18.11 -32.07
N ILE A 868 25.98 17.25 -31.09
CA ILE A 868 25.38 15.93 -30.95
C ILE A 868 23.85 16.02 -30.82
N LYS A 869 23.33 16.97 -30.03
CA LYS A 869 21.88 17.23 -29.92
C LYS A 869 21.25 17.50 -31.29
N ARG A 870 21.87 18.35 -32.11
CA ARG A 870 21.39 18.69 -33.45
C ARG A 870 21.42 17.49 -34.38
N ASP A 871 22.44 16.65 -34.30
CA ASP A 871 22.59 15.47 -35.16
C ASP A 871 21.55 14.38 -34.80
N ILE A 872 21.26 14.19 -33.51
CA ILE A 872 20.16 13.32 -33.03
C ILE A 872 18.78 13.81 -33.51
N GLN A 873 18.56 15.13 -33.59
CA GLN A 873 17.30 15.70 -34.09
C GLN A 873 17.13 15.53 -35.61
N ARG A 874 18.23 15.44 -36.36
CA ARG A 874 18.22 15.26 -37.83
C ARG A 874 17.82 13.87 -38.29
N ILE A 875 17.97 12.84 -37.44
CA ILE A 875 17.60 11.44 -37.74
C ILE A 875 16.14 11.32 -38.21
N ARG A 876 15.22 12.11 -37.63
CA ARG A 876 13.79 12.07 -37.95
C ARG A 876 13.41 12.79 -39.24
N VAL A 877 14.23 13.76 -39.69
CA VAL A 877 13.92 14.59 -40.87
C VAL A 877 14.20 13.83 -42.19
N GLY A 878 14.91 12.70 -42.14
CA GLY A 878 15.33 11.92 -43.31
C GLY A 878 14.57 10.61 -43.58
N VAL A 879 13.53 10.26 -42.80
CA VAL A 879 12.82 8.97 -42.90
C VAL A 879 11.57 9.13 -43.76
N ASN A 880 11.44 8.33 -44.83
CA ASN A 880 10.22 8.25 -45.64
C ASN A 880 9.15 7.40 -44.92
N ASP A 881 7.88 7.62 -45.30
CA ASP A 881 6.59 7.22 -44.72
C ASP A 881 6.32 5.71 -44.48
N SER A 882 7.34 4.88 -44.27
CA SER A 882 7.18 3.47 -43.89
C SER A 882 7.09 3.35 -42.37
N ASP A 883 5.99 2.78 -41.86
CA ASP A 883 5.75 2.59 -40.42
C ASP A 883 6.89 1.82 -39.73
N GLN A 884 7.59 0.95 -40.46
CA GLN A 884 8.70 0.15 -39.93
C GLN A 884 10.00 0.96 -39.80
N ASP A 885 10.29 1.83 -40.76
CA ASP A 885 11.50 2.68 -40.72
C ASP A 885 11.36 3.80 -39.67
N ASP A 886 10.14 4.34 -39.47
CA ASP A 886 9.86 5.31 -38.41
C ASP A 886 10.00 4.68 -37.02
N MET A 887 9.52 3.44 -36.83
CA MET A 887 9.74 2.71 -35.56
C MET A 887 11.22 2.45 -35.28
N LEU A 888 12.00 2.07 -36.30
CA LEU A 888 13.44 1.84 -36.15
C LEU A 888 14.19 3.14 -35.83
N ALA A 889 13.90 4.22 -36.54
CA ALA A 889 14.52 5.53 -36.31
C ALA A 889 14.23 6.07 -34.90
N ARG A 890 13.00 5.89 -34.39
CA ARG A 890 12.63 6.26 -33.01
C ARG A 890 13.43 5.47 -31.97
N ASN A 891 13.52 4.15 -32.12
CA ASN A 891 14.27 3.31 -31.20
C ASN A 891 15.75 3.71 -31.13
N ILE A 892 16.33 4.04 -32.28
CA ILE A 892 17.74 4.47 -32.39
C ILE A 892 17.94 5.85 -31.79
N GLN A 893 17.02 6.79 -32.04
CA GLN A 893 17.06 8.12 -31.45
C GLN A 893 17.01 8.06 -29.92
N THR A 894 16.14 7.21 -29.35
CA THR A 894 16.07 6.97 -27.91
C THR A 894 17.37 6.37 -27.39
N SER A 895 17.92 5.36 -28.08
CA SER A 895 19.19 4.73 -27.68
C SER A 895 20.37 5.72 -27.66
N LEU A 896 20.50 6.55 -28.69
CA LEU A 896 21.53 7.61 -28.76
C LEU A 896 21.31 8.67 -27.68
N ALA A 897 20.07 9.12 -27.45
CA ALA A 897 19.76 10.09 -26.42
C ALA A 897 20.13 9.58 -25.02
N THR A 898 19.90 8.30 -24.72
CA THR A 898 20.33 7.66 -23.46
C THR A 898 21.86 7.63 -23.33
N LYS A 899 22.59 7.24 -24.38
CA LYS A 899 24.07 7.27 -24.36
C LYS A 899 24.61 8.69 -24.08
N VAL A 900 24.05 9.71 -24.72
CA VAL A 900 24.43 11.12 -24.49
C VAL A 900 24.11 11.57 -23.07
N GLN A 901 22.95 11.15 -22.55
CA GLN A 901 22.51 11.47 -21.19
C GLN A 901 23.49 10.92 -20.13
N ASP A 902 23.97 9.69 -20.30
CA ASP A 902 24.94 9.07 -19.39
C ASP A 902 26.27 9.85 -19.36
N VAL A 903 26.80 10.22 -20.55
CA VAL A 903 28.05 10.99 -20.66
C VAL A 903 27.88 12.42 -20.11
N SER A 904 26.75 13.08 -20.39
CA SER A 904 26.42 14.41 -19.86
C SER A 904 26.28 14.42 -18.33
N SER A 905 25.66 13.37 -17.77
CA SER A 905 25.53 13.18 -16.32
C SER A 905 26.90 13.06 -15.64
N SER A 906 27.82 12.29 -16.23
CA SER A 906 29.20 12.18 -15.75
C SER A 906 29.92 13.55 -15.75
N PHE A 907 29.77 14.32 -16.83
CA PHE A 907 30.36 15.66 -16.93
C PHE A 907 29.82 16.63 -15.88
N ARG A 908 28.50 16.67 -15.64
CA ARG A 908 27.90 17.51 -14.60
C ARG A 908 28.34 17.13 -13.21
N LYS A 909 28.39 15.83 -12.92
CA LYS A 909 28.84 15.33 -11.62
C LYS A 909 30.28 15.77 -11.34
N GLN A 910 31.13 15.75 -12.37
CA GLN A 910 32.51 16.23 -12.28
C GLN A 910 32.58 17.75 -12.07
N GLN A 911 31.81 18.55 -12.81
CA GLN A 911 31.71 20.02 -12.63
C GLN A 911 31.19 20.39 -11.23
N SER A 912 30.13 19.73 -10.78
CA SER A 912 29.56 19.94 -9.44
C SER A 912 30.53 19.53 -8.32
N SER A 913 31.27 18.42 -8.49
CA SER A 913 32.30 18.01 -7.53
C SER A 913 33.48 18.99 -7.48
N TYR A 914 33.85 19.57 -8.62
CA TYR A 914 34.87 20.61 -8.69
C TYR A 914 34.41 21.89 -7.97
N LEU A 915 33.18 22.35 -8.24
CA LEU A 915 32.57 23.51 -7.58
C LEU A 915 32.50 23.36 -6.06
N GLN A 916 32.05 22.19 -5.55
CA GLN A 916 31.98 21.92 -4.12
C GLN A 916 33.37 21.93 -3.45
N LYS A 917 34.40 21.46 -4.14
CA LYS A 917 35.77 21.46 -3.61
C LYS A 917 36.39 22.85 -3.58
N MET A 918 36.02 23.72 -4.53
CA MET A 918 36.40 25.14 -4.53
C MET A 918 35.77 25.88 -3.34
N GLN A 919 34.45 25.74 -3.14
CA GLN A 919 33.73 26.33 -2.00
C GLN A 919 34.22 25.78 -0.65
N GLY A 920 34.54 24.49 -0.57
CA GLY A 920 35.06 23.86 0.65
C GLY A 920 36.46 24.33 1.07
N GLN A 921 37.27 24.86 0.15
CA GLN A 921 38.57 25.48 0.48
C GLN A 921 38.42 26.91 1.01
N GLU A 922 37.34 27.61 0.64
CA GLU A 922 37.02 28.97 1.11
C GLU A 922 36.63 28.96 2.60
N ASN A 923 35.71 28.08 2.98
CA ASN A 923 35.32 27.90 4.39
C ASN A 923 36.51 27.50 5.27
N ARG A 924 37.44 26.68 4.75
CA ARG A 924 38.66 26.28 5.49
C ARG A 924 39.70 27.39 5.59
N LYS A 925 39.82 28.28 4.60
CA LYS A 925 40.72 29.44 4.70
C LYS A 925 40.15 30.51 5.63
N ALA A 926 38.82 30.70 5.66
CA ALA A 926 38.13 31.54 6.63
C ALA A 926 38.32 31.03 8.07
N ASP A 927 38.28 29.72 8.28
CA ASP A 927 38.50 29.04 9.56
C ASP A 927 39.97 29.15 10.05
N ILE A 928 40.96 29.01 9.15
CA ILE A 928 42.41 29.16 9.48
C ILE A 928 42.78 30.60 9.87
N LEU A 929 42.07 31.61 9.38
CA LEU A 929 42.30 33.02 9.72
C LEU A 929 41.68 33.44 11.07
N GLY A 930 41.04 32.51 11.80
CA GLY A 930 40.54 32.76 13.16
C GLY A 930 39.51 33.90 13.25
N MET A 931 38.77 34.14 12.16
CA MET A 931 37.78 35.24 12.07
C MET A 931 36.35 34.77 12.40
N GLU A 932 36.18 33.65 13.10
CA GLU A 932 34.85 33.21 13.55
C GLU A 932 34.45 33.81 14.91
N THR A 933 35.43 34.31 15.70
CA THR A 933 35.14 34.95 17.00
C THR A 933 34.68 36.41 16.93
N VAL A 934 34.54 36.99 15.73
CA VAL A 934 34.11 38.40 15.55
C VAL A 934 32.80 38.54 14.76
N LEU A 935 32.25 37.45 14.23
CA LEU A 935 31.03 37.47 13.39
C LEU A 935 29.89 36.63 13.97
N SER A 936 29.74 36.65 15.29
CA SER A 936 28.44 36.39 15.92
C SER A 936 27.63 37.68 15.84
N ASN A 937 26.40 37.59 15.33
CA ASN A 937 25.49 38.74 15.21
C ASN A 937 25.18 39.39 16.57
N GLU A 938 25.48 38.72 17.69
CA GLU A 938 25.36 39.28 19.04
C GLU A 938 26.50 40.27 19.41
N ALA A 939 27.66 40.24 18.73
CA ALA A 939 28.77 41.16 19.02
C ALA A 939 28.74 42.44 18.16
N ALA A 940 28.04 42.41 17.02
CA ALA A 940 27.94 43.56 16.11
C ALA A 940 27.10 44.71 16.70
N GLU A 941 26.13 44.40 17.56
CA GLU A 941 25.28 45.41 18.22
C GLU A 941 26.01 46.17 19.35
N PHE A 942 27.13 45.64 19.85
CA PHE A 942 27.97 46.30 20.85
C PHE A 942 28.97 47.31 20.24
N LEU A 943 29.11 47.34 18.91
CA LEU A 943 30.05 48.20 18.18
C LEU A 943 29.41 49.50 17.65
N LEU A 944 28.16 49.80 18.03
CA LEU A 944 27.44 51.04 17.69
C LEU A 944 27.46 52.08 18.83
N ASP A 945 28.42 52.00 19.74
CA ASP A 945 28.76 53.11 20.66
C ASP A 945 29.87 53.94 20.01
N GLU A 946 29.61 55.24 19.78
CA GLU A 946 30.40 56.18 18.96
C GLU A 946 31.86 56.44 19.42
N ASP A 947 32.36 55.79 20.49
CA ASP A 947 33.64 56.15 21.14
C ASP A 947 34.71 55.04 21.22
N ALA A 948 34.59 53.91 20.51
CA ALA A 948 35.60 52.84 20.53
C ALA A 948 36.46 52.79 19.24
N GLN A 949 37.56 53.54 19.22
CA GLN A 949 38.53 53.53 18.13
C GLN A 949 39.46 52.29 18.20
N VAL A 950 39.09 51.20 17.51
CA VAL A 950 40.00 50.07 17.24
C VAL A 950 40.54 50.20 15.82
N GLY A 951 41.74 50.77 15.69
CA GLY A 951 42.43 50.90 14.41
C GLY A 951 43.09 49.59 13.98
N PHE A 952 42.73 49.08 12.80
CA PHE A 952 43.51 48.05 12.10
C PHE A 952 44.85 48.64 11.63
N THR A 953 45.92 47.86 11.70
CA THR A 953 47.24 48.27 11.17
C THR A 953 47.22 48.32 9.64
N GLU A 954 48.00 49.24 9.04
CA GLU A 954 48.08 49.44 7.58
C GLU A 954 48.47 48.16 6.81
N SER A 955 49.23 47.26 7.46
CA SER A 955 49.56 45.92 6.96
C SER A 955 48.37 44.94 6.94
N GLN A 956 47.37 45.12 7.81
CA GLN A 956 46.16 44.28 7.82
C GLN A 956 45.15 44.72 6.76
N LEU A 957 45.04 46.04 6.50
CA LEU A 957 44.20 46.58 5.44
C LEU A 957 44.71 46.17 4.04
N ALA A 958 46.02 46.17 3.81
CA ALA A 958 46.60 45.70 2.53
C ALA A 958 46.38 44.19 2.28
N VAL A 959 46.38 43.37 3.35
CA VAL A 959 46.07 41.93 3.24
C VAL A 959 44.58 41.73 2.96
N MET A 960 43.70 42.54 3.55
CA MET A 960 42.26 42.51 3.29
C MET A 960 41.95 42.89 1.83
N GLU A 961 42.55 43.97 1.33
CA GLU A 961 42.40 44.42 -0.06
C GLU A 961 42.94 43.39 -1.07
N SER A 962 44.05 42.70 -0.75
CA SER A 962 44.57 41.60 -1.59
C SER A 962 43.68 40.35 -1.58
N ASN A 963 42.97 40.09 -0.46
CA ASN A 963 42.04 38.99 -0.36
C ASN A 963 40.73 39.29 -1.09
N ASP A 964 40.22 40.52 -1.00
CA ASP A 964 38.98 40.95 -1.68
C ASP A 964 39.10 40.79 -3.20
N VAL A 965 40.23 41.19 -3.80
CA VAL A 965 40.49 40.98 -5.24
C VAL A 965 40.50 39.49 -5.61
N SER A 966 41.03 38.63 -4.73
CA SER A 966 41.08 37.18 -4.96
C SER A 966 39.72 36.48 -4.77
N ILE A 967 38.85 37.04 -3.93
CA ILE A 967 37.48 36.57 -3.70
C ILE A 967 36.61 36.93 -4.91
N ASP A 968 36.69 38.17 -5.39
CA ASP A 968 35.98 38.64 -6.58
C ASP A 968 36.32 37.83 -7.84
N GLN A 969 37.58 37.40 -7.98
CA GLN A 969 38.01 36.57 -9.10
C GLN A 969 37.41 35.16 -9.03
N ARG A 970 37.37 34.56 -7.83
CA ARG A 970 36.76 33.24 -7.61
C ARG A 970 35.23 33.24 -7.72
N GLU A 971 34.58 34.33 -7.33
CA GLU A 971 33.12 34.47 -7.48
C GLU A 971 32.71 34.46 -8.97
N ARG A 972 33.52 35.07 -9.84
CA ARG A 972 33.32 35.02 -11.30
C ARG A 972 33.49 33.60 -11.85
N GLU A 973 34.50 32.86 -11.38
CA GLU A 973 34.72 31.46 -11.76
C GLU A 973 33.53 30.58 -11.35
N VAL A 974 33.04 30.74 -10.12
CA VAL A 974 31.86 30.03 -9.60
C VAL A 974 30.63 30.30 -10.48
N ASN A 975 30.40 31.56 -10.83
CA ASN A 975 29.29 31.95 -11.69
C ASN A 975 29.40 31.39 -13.11
N GLN A 976 30.62 31.29 -13.65
CA GLN A 976 30.87 30.72 -14.98
C GLN A 976 30.63 29.21 -15.02
N ILE A 977 31.08 28.47 -14.00
CA ILE A 977 30.82 27.03 -13.85
C ILE A 977 29.31 26.80 -13.66
N ALA A 978 28.65 27.60 -12.83
CA ALA A 978 27.20 27.53 -12.64
C ALA A 978 26.42 27.75 -13.94
N LYS A 979 26.86 28.69 -14.79
CA LYS A 979 26.28 28.93 -16.11
C LYS A 979 26.45 27.72 -17.05
N SER A 980 27.61 27.06 -17.05
CA SER A 980 27.84 25.84 -17.84
C SER A 980 26.94 24.68 -17.39
N ILE A 981 26.73 24.52 -16.09
CA ILE A 981 25.82 23.51 -15.51
C ILE A 981 24.37 23.79 -15.94
N HIS A 982 23.97 25.06 -15.94
CA HIS A 982 22.63 25.49 -16.35
C HIS A 982 22.39 25.23 -17.85
N GLN A 983 23.33 25.57 -18.73
CA GLN A 983 23.23 25.31 -20.17
C GLN A 983 23.12 23.81 -20.48
N LEU A 984 23.88 22.97 -19.77
CA LEU A 984 23.74 21.53 -19.90
C LEU A 984 22.35 21.08 -19.43
N ALA A 985 21.86 21.60 -18.28
CA ALA A 985 20.54 21.24 -17.75
C ALA A 985 19.41 21.45 -18.77
N GLU A 986 19.51 22.49 -19.60
CA GLU A 986 18.62 22.73 -20.74
C GLU A 986 18.70 21.60 -21.79
N ILE A 987 19.91 21.23 -22.25
CA ILE A 987 20.13 20.10 -23.17
C ILE A 987 19.52 18.80 -22.62
N PHE A 988 19.68 18.57 -21.31
CA PHE A 988 19.15 17.37 -20.67
C PHE A 988 17.63 17.39 -20.56
N ARG A 989 17.00 18.53 -20.24
CA ARG A 989 15.54 18.63 -20.23
C ARG A 989 14.96 18.26 -21.61
N ASP A 990 15.63 18.70 -22.68
CA ASP A 990 15.21 18.45 -24.06
C ASP A 990 15.49 17.01 -24.53
N LEU A 991 16.59 16.39 -24.10
CA LEU A 991 16.84 14.96 -24.37
C LEU A 991 15.94 14.06 -23.50
N GLN A 992 15.63 14.51 -22.28
CA GLN A 992 14.79 13.77 -21.35
C GLN A 992 13.33 13.79 -21.78
N SER A 993 12.80 14.87 -22.37
CA SER A 993 11.46 14.83 -22.99
C SER A 993 11.40 13.82 -24.15
N LEU A 994 12.45 13.76 -24.96
CA LEU A 994 12.57 12.80 -26.07
C LEU A 994 12.64 11.33 -25.58
N VAL A 995 13.24 11.09 -24.41
CA VAL A 995 13.31 9.77 -23.76
C VAL A 995 12.04 9.46 -22.94
N ILE A 996 11.42 10.45 -22.28
CA ILE A 996 10.23 10.29 -21.41
C ILE A 996 8.98 9.96 -22.22
N ASP A 997 8.81 10.54 -23.41
CA ASP A 997 7.65 10.26 -24.26
C ASP A 997 7.60 8.80 -24.76
N GLN A 998 8.68 8.01 -24.60
CA GLN A 998 8.74 6.57 -24.94
C GLN A 998 9.19 5.66 -23.78
N GLY A 999 9.66 6.22 -22.67
CA GLY A 999 10.59 5.58 -21.73
C GLY A 999 10.05 4.64 -20.65
N SER A 1000 8.81 4.14 -20.73
CA SER A 1000 8.34 3.11 -19.78
C SER A 1000 7.94 1.77 -20.41
N LEU A 1001 7.88 1.71 -21.75
CA LEU A 1001 7.25 0.61 -22.46
C LEU A 1001 8.11 -0.04 -23.55
N LEU A 1002 9.15 0.66 -24.05
CA LEU A 1002 9.97 0.22 -25.18
C LEU A 1002 11.30 -0.46 -24.82
N ASP A 1003 11.77 -0.32 -23.58
CA ASP A 1003 13.07 -0.86 -23.14
C ASP A 1003 13.03 -2.34 -22.72
N ARG A 1004 11.90 -3.01 -23.00
CA ARG A 1004 11.76 -4.45 -22.87
C ARG A 1004 11.51 -5.04 -24.24
N ILE A 1005 12.50 -5.78 -24.75
CA ILE A 1005 12.30 -6.76 -25.84
C ILE A 1005 11.07 -7.64 -25.52
N ASP A 1006 10.87 -7.96 -24.22
CA ASP A 1006 9.71 -8.67 -23.73
C ASP A 1006 8.39 -7.96 -24.04
N PHE A 1007 8.28 -6.64 -23.97
CA PHE A 1007 7.00 -5.95 -24.23
C PHE A 1007 6.62 -5.96 -25.71
N ASN A 1008 7.56 -5.73 -26.63
CA ASN A 1008 7.28 -5.79 -28.06
C ASN A 1008 7.01 -7.24 -28.52
N ILE A 1009 7.73 -8.22 -27.95
CA ILE A 1009 7.44 -9.64 -28.13
C ILE A 1009 6.12 -10.02 -27.47
N GLU A 1010 5.78 -9.45 -26.31
CA GLU A 1010 4.55 -9.70 -25.57
C GLU A 1010 3.36 -9.05 -26.29
N GLN A 1011 3.50 -7.88 -26.91
CA GLN A 1011 2.47 -7.31 -27.78
C GLN A 1011 2.24 -8.18 -29.02
N THR A 1012 3.33 -8.64 -29.64
CA THR A 1012 3.24 -9.59 -30.76
C THR A 1012 2.59 -10.91 -30.30
N ASN A 1013 2.94 -11.41 -29.12
CA ASN A 1013 2.35 -12.62 -28.53
C ASN A 1013 0.90 -12.40 -28.11
N VAL A 1014 0.53 -11.22 -27.63
CA VAL A 1014 -0.84 -10.81 -27.28
C VAL A 1014 -1.67 -10.74 -28.55
N GLN A 1015 -1.18 -10.13 -29.63
CA GLN A 1015 -1.88 -10.10 -30.92
C GLN A 1015 -2.02 -11.51 -31.51
N VAL A 1016 -0.98 -12.35 -31.42
CA VAL A 1016 -1.05 -13.77 -31.85
C VAL A 1016 -2.02 -14.56 -30.95
N ARG A 1017 -2.04 -14.33 -29.64
CA ARG A 1017 -3.00 -14.94 -28.70
C ARG A 1017 -4.41 -14.47 -28.95
N GLU A 1018 -4.63 -13.20 -29.23
CA GLU A 1018 -5.94 -12.67 -29.60
C GLU A 1018 -6.42 -13.26 -30.91
N ALA A 1019 -5.54 -13.41 -31.91
CA ALA A 1019 -5.85 -14.14 -33.14
C ALA A 1019 -6.22 -15.60 -32.86
N VAL A 1020 -5.50 -16.29 -31.97
CA VAL A 1020 -5.84 -17.65 -31.51
C VAL A 1020 -7.17 -17.67 -30.73
N VAL A 1021 -7.47 -16.66 -29.92
CA VAL A 1021 -8.74 -16.53 -29.19
C VAL A 1021 -9.90 -16.23 -30.14
N GLN A 1022 -9.70 -15.45 -31.19
CA GLN A 1022 -10.70 -15.23 -32.24
C GLN A 1022 -10.95 -16.53 -33.03
N LEU A 1023 -9.90 -17.28 -33.35
CA LEU A 1023 -9.99 -18.60 -33.96
C LEU A 1023 -10.69 -19.62 -33.03
N ASP A 1024 -10.38 -19.61 -31.74
CA ASP A 1024 -11.01 -20.48 -30.74
C ASP A 1024 -12.45 -20.05 -30.43
N LYS A 1025 -12.77 -18.76 -30.43
CA LYS A 1025 -14.16 -18.25 -30.38
C LYS A 1025 -14.95 -18.72 -31.60
N GLY A 1026 -14.35 -18.70 -32.79
CA GLY A 1026 -14.92 -19.29 -34.00
C GLY A 1026 -15.21 -20.79 -33.84
N SER A 1027 -14.22 -21.55 -33.37
CA SER A 1027 -14.33 -22.98 -33.04
C SER A 1027 -15.37 -23.25 -31.94
N HIS A 1028 -15.43 -22.42 -30.90
CA HIS A 1028 -16.40 -22.50 -29.82
C HIS A 1028 -17.80 -22.16 -30.30
N TYR A 1029 -17.99 -21.20 -31.21
CA TYR A 1029 -19.29 -20.97 -31.83
C TYR A 1029 -19.78 -22.20 -32.61
N GLN A 1030 -18.88 -22.85 -33.35
CA GLN A 1030 -19.14 -24.08 -34.10
C GLN A 1030 -19.43 -25.30 -33.18
N ASN A 1031 -18.69 -25.43 -32.08
CA ASN A 1031 -18.87 -26.49 -31.09
C ASN A 1031 -20.07 -26.27 -30.17
N LYS A 1032 -20.40 -25.01 -29.85
CA LYS A 1032 -21.55 -24.63 -29.01
C LYS A 1032 -22.86 -24.79 -29.77
N THR A 1033 -22.88 -24.65 -31.09
CA THR A 1033 -24.02 -25.07 -31.92
C THR A 1033 -24.22 -26.59 -31.86
N ARG A 1034 -23.15 -27.39 -31.87
CA ARG A 1034 -23.20 -28.85 -31.71
C ARG A 1034 -23.68 -29.27 -30.31
N LYS A 1035 -23.12 -28.65 -29.26
CA LYS A 1035 -23.50 -28.90 -27.85
C LYS A 1035 -24.92 -28.41 -27.51
N ARG A 1036 -25.39 -27.30 -28.11
CA ARG A 1036 -26.78 -26.83 -27.96
C ARG A 1036 -27.78 -27.78 -28.63
N LYS A 1037 -27.46 -28.36 -29.80
CA LYS A 1037 -28.27 -29.42 -30.42
C LYS A 1037 -28.37 -30.67 -29.52
N ILE A 1038 -27.28 -31.06 -28.86
CA ILE A 1038 -27.27 -32.21 -27.93
C ILE A 1038 -28.00 -31.90 -26.61
N MET A 1039 -27.85 -30.69 -26.04
CA MET A 1039 -28.61 -30.30 -24.85
C MET A 1039 -30.11 -30.20 -25.13
N LEU A 1040 -30.51 -29.71 -26.30
CA LEU A 1040 -31.92 -29.64 -26.69
C LEU A 1040 -32.50 -31.06 -26.84
N LEU A 1041 -31.74 -32.01 -27.40
CA LEU A 1041 -32.09 -33.44 -27.42
C LEU A 1041 -32.24 -34.03 -26.01
N LEU A 1042 -31.31 -33.71 -25.09
CA LEU A 1042 -31.36 -34.18 -23.69
C LEU A 1042 -32.56 -33.61 -22.92
N ILE A 1043 -32.89 -32.34 -23.12
CA ILE A 1043 -34.10 -31.72 -22.55
C ILE A 1043 -35.36 -32.39 -23.11
N LEU A 1044 -35.37 -32.73 -24.39
CA LEU A 1044 -36.50 -33.43 -25.04
C LEU A 1044 -36.66 -34.85 -24.47
N ILE A 1045 -35.56 -35.56 -24.18
CA ILE A 1045 -35.57 -36.87 -23.50
C ILE A 1045 -36.03 -36.75 -22.05
N ILE A 1046 -35.60 -35.72 -21.33
CA ILE A 1046 -36.05 -35.46 -19.94
C ILE A 1046 -37.54 -35.13 -19.91
N MET A 1047 -38.04 -34.33 -20.85
CA MET A 1047 -39.47 -34.05 -21.00
C MET A 1047 -40.27 -35.32 -21.35
N LEU A 1048 -39.74 -36.18 -22.22
CA LEU A 1048 -40.33 -37.49 -22.52
C LEU A 1048 -40.40 -38.39 -21.27
N LEU A 1049 -39.33 -38.43 -20.47
CA LEU A 1049 -39.26 -39.16 -19.20
C LEU A 1049 -40.25 -38.60 -18.16
N ILE A 1050 -40.41 -37.28 -18.08
CA ILE A 1050 -41.40 -36.62 -17.21
C ILE A 1050 -42.82 -36.97 -17.66
N VAL A 1051 -43.10 -36.98 -18.97
CA VAL A 1051 -44.40 -37.40 -19.52
C VAL A 1051 -44.68 -38.87 -19.21
N ILE A 1052 -43.70 -39.76 -19.33
CA ILE A 1052 -43.82 -41.17 -18.94
C ILE A 1052 -44.06 -41.31 -17.42
N LEU A 1053 -43.43 -40.47 -16.59
CA LEU A 1053 -43.64 -40.46 -15.13
C LEU A 1053 -45.03 -39.95 -14.72
N ILE A 1054 -45.62 -39.05 -15.51
CA ILE A 1054 -46.98 -38.51 -15.30
C ILE A 1054 -48.05 -39.48 -15.82
N VAL A 1055 -47.78 -40.23 -16.89
CA VAL A 1055 -48.67 -41.26 -17.43
C VAL A 1055 -48.56 -42.53 -16.57
N LYS A 1056 -49.18 -42.47 -15.40
CA LYS A 1056 -49.38 -43.63 -14.53
C LYS A 1056 -50.35 -44.60 -15.21
N PRO A 1057 -50.00 -45.88 -15.47
CA PRO A 1057 -51.02 -46.88 -15.73
C PRO A 1057 -51.86 -47.04 -14.46
N LYS A 1058 -53.15 -46.69 -14.55
CA LYS A 1058 -54.16 -47.05 -13.56
C LYS A 1058 -54.10 -48.57 -13.39
N LYS A 1059 -53.46 -49.06 -12.32
CA LYS A 1059 -53.71 -50.43 -11.86
C LYS A 1059 -55.15 -50.47 -11.37
N SER A 1060 -55.98 -51.18 -12.12
CA SER A 1060 -57.31 -51.58 -11.68
C SER A 1060 -57.17 -52.46 -10.44
N ARG A 1061 -57.94 -52.10 -9.41
CA ARG A 1061 -58.37 -52.87 -8.23
C ARG A 1061 -57.47 -53.98 -7.71
#